data_AF-A0A2D6D3W1-F1
#
_entry.id   AF-A0A2D6D3W1-F1
#
_cell.length_a   1.000
_cell.length_b   1.000
_cell.length_c   1.000
_cell.angle_alpha   90.00
_cell.angle_beta   90.00
_cell.angle_gamma   90.00
#
_symmetry.space_group_name_H-M   'P 1'
#
loop_
_entity.id
_entity.type
_entity.pdbx_description
1 polymer ?
#
loop_
_entity_poly.entity_id
_entity_poly.type
_entity_poly.pdbx_seq_one_letter_code
_entity_poly.pdbx_strand_id
1 'polypeptide(L)'
;MAATATDEVGNTADAEQVVLRLDTVAPQVAFVDPVADSVVLATTQTIRARVSDLNGIDPDTVLLLVDEVAAAVTVSVDGEVEFTAPAPFAASDTEEPLRHFASITVQDVAGNATSLGIPFFVDGVAPTITEPIPVNGEVVQTLEPEMAATVEGRDFDANTIEALFGIDGSTLASIVDDPNFEFIATNGQIRYWPLLADGETYRMIVRIRDRAGNQGKLEWTFDVATDQEDDTDPSITVLFPQPGQSVDDAGLDMLSFSVGDATGVDPTGVYLTINGSEPQKLGQLEDAGVVEYNRRTGIVRLFGRKIFAPYQGQRGGFSFDPLELNALERSLTGGDNASFDPLELNALERSIGGGGQASFDPLELNALERSLGGGDASGAAAASLERGLNTSPGALGMGANSIGIQVADLSGNVSFATWSFTVSLDPPPVPTFDNAQTKSNTSTIRIAGTVPGLDGAGSLPITVALRANGVSSGITTVTDAAGGFVFESVQITPGDNALTATAQDNAGNLSDRSDTLTVVQDMVAPTVQLDPIPSSTSHASFFMSGSVSDNLEGDLASVTLIINSAETALPTRQGVFSQTVTVGGGSSTILVRAVDEAGNSSDSPTFTVSFDSDPPTTAPTSLSTSATPDSRGLLLTWTPDPDAGAYNVYRSTTPFTDGSALTPIATAVATTSYSDTTVLQGRTSYYAVSSADTAGNTDASILSPTINAALIGGRGGSASLADGTRLAVTPLGLFANGLLTGAVEIGEPTGLTTLDNAVAGTTRELTIRTATRQVLTSFNRAATLSIPVPGDSEFTADSPTIYQLVGFGWEEVTTTRTASTRTVSASVSSSGTFQVAETAPEPELPPWDVNGDGSVTIIDLVSVATLFGKPAPAGSRADTNGDGVVSIIDVVTVATHFGEVTSLNAPALTQPSGVRATLALHVMLTDEATGLTEVQLRGATAVELAGYEFQVSTKGGAFELDHVAAGDVLGHATFWMDPLVSSDGMHMAAVRLDMADRAPDDSSTGVLARMFVRVDDVITLADSLRLTDVRLSDRNGELFGYRFGRPTIVSPVYDTSLLPNYPNPFNPETWIPFSLSADSEVAVEVYRLDGTLVRTIALGMVDAGEYTSKDDAVHWDGRNDTGERVASGVYFYRLVAGSYSEARRLVILK
;
A
#
# COMPACT_ATOMS: atom_id res chain seq x y z
N MET A 1 18.10 -2.34 7.48
CA MET A 1 17.99 -1.78 6.11
C MET A 1 18.40 -0.32 6.14
N ALA A 2 18.93 0.26 5.06
CA ALA A 2 19.22 1.70 4.97
C ALA A 2 18.11 2.39 4.17
N ALA A 3 17.52 3.44 4.74
CA ALA A 3 16.58 4.30 4.03
C ALA A 3 17.30 5.62 3.70
N THR A 4 17.34 5.96 2.43
CA THR A 4 17.82 7.25 1.91
C THR A 4 16.65 8.18 1.69
N ALA A 5 16.72 9.38 2.28
CA ALA A 5 15.83 10.47 1.94
C ALA A 5 16.59 11.50 1.10
N THR A 6 15.98 11.90 -0.02
CA THR A 6 16.52 12.91 -0.95
C THR A 6 15.61 14.13 -0.93
N ASP A 7 16.17 15.32 -0.74
CA ASP A 7 15.40 16.55 -0.85
C ASP A 7 15.15 16.94 -2.32
N GLU A 8 14.26 17.92 -2.55
CA GLU A 8 13.87 18.37 -3.89
C GLU A 8 14.99 19.04 -4.70
N VAL A 9 16.17 19.27 -4.10
CA VAL A 9 17.35 19.84 -4.78
C VAL A 9 18.40 18.76 -5.08
N GLY A 10 18.12 17.50 -4.72
CA GLY A 10 18.95 16.33 -5.05
C GLY A 10 20.01 15.99 -4.00
N ASN A 11 19.94 16.55 -2.78
CA ASN A 11 20.84 16.15 -1.71
C ASN A 11 20.31 14.88 -1.03
N THR A 12 21.09 13.82 -1.02
CA THR A 12 20.80 12.58 -0.30
C THR A 12 21.41 12.63 1.10
N ALA A 13 20.58 12.42 2.13
CA ALA A 13 21.05 12.13 3.48
C ALA A 13 20.81 10.65 3.80
N ASP A 14 21.89 9.93 4.09
CA ASP A 14 21.82 8.57 4.61
C ASP A 14 21.41 8.65 6.09
N ALA A 15 20.28 8.04 6.45
CA ALA A 15 19.94 7.86 7.85
C ALA A 15 20.89 6.83 8.50
N GLU A 16 21.25 7.05 9.77
CA GLU A 16 22.01 6.11 10.59
C GLU A 16 21.40 4.71 10.50
N GLN A 17 22.25 3.67 10.39
CA GLN A 17 21.82 2.28 10.30
C GLN A 17 20.79 1.95 11.39
N VAL A 18 19.55 1.72 10.99
CA VAL A 18 18.58 1.05 11.85
C VAL A 18 18.95 -0.43 11.85
N VAL A 19 19.64 -0.84 12.92
CA VAL A 19 19.88 -2.24 13.23
C VAL A 19 18.59 -2.84 13.75
N LEU A 20 17.81 -3.47 12.87
CA LEU A 20 16.80 -4.42 13.28
C LEU A 20 17.55 -5.66 13.78
N ARG A 21 17.55 -5.88 15.09
CA ARG A 21 17.96 -7.16 15.64
C ARG A 21 16.77 -8.10 15.45
N LEU A 22 16.89 -8.98 14.45
CA LEU A 22 15.97 -10.10 14.33
C LEU A 22 16.27 -11.02 15.51
N ASP A 23 15.30 -11.20 16.39
CA ASP A 23 15.41 -12.28 17.35
C ASP A 23 15.14 -13.59 16.61
N THR A 24 16.16 -14.44 16.56
CA THR A 24 16.08 -15.78 15.96
C THR A 24 16.28 -16.86 17.00
N VAL A 25 16.35 -16.50 18.29
CA VAL A 25 16.66 -17.43 19.37
C VAL A 25 15.35 -17.77 20.05
N ALA A 26 14.97 -19.04 20.00
CA ALA A 26 13.75 -19.49 20.65
C ALA A 26 13.90 -19.44 22.19
N PRO A 27 12.81 -19.18 22.93
CA PRO A 27 12.82 -19.10 24.39
C PRO A 27 13.32 -20.40 25.02
N GLN A 28 14.14 -20.31 26.07
CA GLN A 28 14.58 -21.50 26.82
C GLN A 28 13.51 -21.87 27.84
N VAL A 29 13.13 -23.15 27.87
CA VAL A 29 12.11 -23.67 28.79
C VAL A 29 12.70 -24.80 29.62
N ALA A 30 12.42 -24.81 30.91
CA ALA A 30 12.79 -25.88 31.82
C ALA A 30 11.69 -26.12 32.85
N PHE A 31 11.27 -27.37 33.02
CA PHE A 31 10.39 -27.74 34.13
C PHE A 31 11.16 -27.69 35.46
N VAL A 32 10.54 -27.10 36.47
CA VAL A 32 11.08 -26.96 37.82
C VAL A 32 10.57 -28.08 38.72
N ASP A 33 9.26 -28.36 38.65
CA ASP A 33 8.61 -29.40 39.44
C ASP A 33 7.25 -29.75 38.80
N PRO A 34 6.94 -31.02 38.48
CA PRO A 34 7.85 -32.17 38.46
C PRO A 34 8.97 -31.99 37.41
N VAL A 35 10.10 -32.68 37.60
CA VAL A 35 11.16 -32.80 36.56
C VAL A 35 10.97 -34.10 35.78
N ALA A 36 11.64 -34.23 34.63
CA ALA A 36 11.52 -35.42 33.78
C ALA A 36 11.81 -36.71 34.56
N ASP A 37 10.91 -37.68 34.40
CA ASP A 37 10.93 -39.01 35.03
C ASP A 37 10.88 -38.99 36.57
N SER A 38 10.51 -37.85 37.19
CA SER A 38 10.30 -37.79 38.64
C SER A 38 9.01 -38.49 39.05
N VAL A 39 9.00 -39.03 40.28
CA VAL A 39 7.82 -39.60 40.93
C VAL A 39 7.36 -38.62 42.01
N VAL A 40 6.09 -38.24 42.00
CA VAL A 40 5.51 -37.25 42.92
C VAL A 40 4.30 -37.82 43.66
N LEU A 41 3.98 -37.24 44.82
CA LEU A 41 2.83 -37.65 45.65
C LEU A 41 1.51 -37.57 44.89
N ALA A 42 0.56 -38.46 45.21
CA ALA A 42 -0.84 -38.37 44.79
C ALA A 42 -1.55 -37.06 45.21
N THR A 43 -1.01 -36.30 46.16
CA THR A 43 -1.53 -34.98 46.53
C THR A 43 -1.03 -33.85 45.63
N THR A 44 -0.11 -34.13 44.71
CA THR A 44 0.48 -33.12 43.82
C THR A 44 -0.58 -32.58 42.86
N GLN A 45 -0.66 -31.26 42.81
CA GLN A 45 -1.63 -30.52 41.99
C GLN A 45 -0.97 -29.44 41.14
N THR A 46 0.31 -29.15 41.39
CA THR A 46 1.00 -27.99 40.82
C THR A 46 2.09 -28.44 39.87
N ILE A 47 2.17 -27.80 38.71
CA ILE A 47 3.29 -27.92 37.78
C ILE A 47 3.92 -26.55 37.61
N ARG A 48 5.24 -26.48 37.70
CA ARG A 48 6.02 -25.26 37.60
C ARG A 48 7.10 -25.40 36.52
N ALA A 49 7.21 -24.39 35.68
CA ALA A 49 8.25 -24.30 34.66
C ALA A 49 8.82 -22.89 34.61
N ARG A 50 10.13 -22.80 34.39
CA ARG A 50 10.82 -21.54 34.11
C ARG A 50 10.99 -21.37 32.63
N VAL A 51 10.63 -20.18 32.17
CA VAL A 51 10.85 -19.73 30.80
C VAL A 51 11.75 -18.50 30.86
N SER A 52 12.81 -18.52 30.07
CA SER A 52 13.72 -17.39 29.97
C SER A 52 14.00 -17.09 28.50
N ASP A 53 13.83 -15.82 28.13
CA ASP A 53 14.27 -15.31 26.86
C ASP A 53 14.89 -13.91 27.04
N LEU A 54 15.90 -13.59 26.22
CA LEU A 54 16.67 -12.35 26.32
C LEU A 54 15.93 -11.13 25.76
N ASN A 55 14.96 -11.32 24.86
CA ASN A 55 14.25 -10.23 24.19
C ASN A 55 12.74 -10.18 24.52
N GLY A 56 12.22 -11.17 25.23
CA GLY A 56 10.92 -11.13 25.90
C GLY A 56 9.95 -12.19 25.40
N ILE A 57 9.14 -12.72 26.32
CA ILE A 57 8.16 -13.77 26.07
C ILE A 57 6.80 -13.14 25.78
N ASP A 58 6.02 -13.72 24.86
CA ASP A 58 4.61 -13.36 24.70
C ASP A 58 3.75 -14.19 25.67
N PRO A 59 3.22 -13.60 26.75
CA PRO A 59 2.48 -14.35 27.78
C PRO A 59 1.16 -14.95 27.26
N ASP A 60 0.58 -14.39 26.19
CA ASP A 60 -0.68 -14.89 25.62
C ASP A 60 -0.48 -16.19 24.79
N THR A 61 0.78 -16.56 24.54
CA THR A 61 1.15 -17.75 23.75
C THR A 61 1.59 -18.95 24.59
N VAL A 62 1.68 -18.78 25.93
CA VAL A 62 2.09 -19.87 26.83
C VAL A 62 0.95 -20.88 26.94
N LEU A 63 1.18 -22.07 26.37
CA LEU A 63 0.26 -23.19 26.46
C LEU A 63 0.93 -24.33 27.24
N LEU A 64 0.39 -24.66 28.41
CA LEU A 64 0.74 -25.88 29.13
C LEU A 64 -0.39 -26.91 28.92
N LEU A 65 -0.01 -28.12 28.55
CA LEU A 65 -0.88 -29.28 28.44
C LEU A 65 -0.45 -30.30 29.49
N VAL A 66 -1.42 -30.90 30.17
CA VAL A 66 -1.20 -32.08 31.03
C VAL A 66 -2.14 -33.16 30.54
N ASP A 67 -1.58 -34.31 30.17
CA ASP A 67 -2.31 -35.43 29.54
C ASP A 67 -3.22 -34.96 28.39
N GLU A 68 -2.66 -34.12 27.52
CA GLU A 68 -3.31 -33.54 26.33
C GLU A 68 -4.45 -32.54 26.62
N VAL A 69 -4.69 -32.17 27.87
CA VAL A 69 -5.70 -31.17 28.26
C VAL A 69 -5.06 -29.80 28.49
N ALA A 70 -5.56 -28.78 27.80
CA ALA A 70 -5.08 -27.40 27.94
C ALA A 70 -5.39 -26.85 29.33
N ALA A 71 -4.34 -26.39 30.00
CA ALA A 71 -4.38 -25.88 31.36
C ALA A 71 -4.34 -24.35 31.39
N ALA A 72 -5.15 -23.74 32.25
CA ALA A 72 -5.03 -22.30 32.55
C ALA A 72 -3.77 -22.07 33.37
N VAL A 73 -2.84 -21.26 32.85
CA VAL A 73 -1.54 -20.98 33.46
C VAL A 73 -1.46 -19.54 33.97
N THR A 74 -0.72 -19.33 35.04
CA THR A 74 -0.28 -17.99 35.47
C THR A 74 1.19 -17.80 35.16
N VAL A 75 1.51 -16.76 34.39
CA VAL A 75 2.89 -16.37 34.06
C VAL A 75 3.27 -15.19 34.94
N SER A 76 4.31 -15.35 35.75
CA SER A 76 4.85 -14.29 36.59
C SER A 76 5.77 -13.36 35.81
N VAL A 77 6.02 -12.17 36.36
CA VAL A 77 6.97 -11.18 35.79
C VAL A 77 8.42 -11.69 35.72
N ASP A 78 8.77 -12.74 36.46
CA ASP A 78 10.11 -13.33 36.50
C ASP A 78 10.25 -14.57 35.59
N GLY A 79 9.25 -14.86 34.74
CA GLY A 79 9.28 -15.97 33.77
C GLY A 79 8.92 -17.34 34.36
N GLU A 80 8.42 -17.40 35.60
CA GLU A 80 7.82 -18.61 36.17
C GLU A 80 6.40 -18.80 35.64
N VAL A 81 6.13 -19.99 35.13
CA VAL A 81 4.83 -20.48 34.68
C VAL A 81 4.35 -21.51 35.69
N GLU A 82 3.24 -21.21 36.35
CA GLU A 82 2.63 -22.11 37.33
C GLU A 82 1.24 -22.52 36.86
N PHE A 83 1.00 -23.83 36.91
CA PHE A 83 -0.31 -24.45 36.75
C PHE A 83 -0.71 -25.11 38.05
N THR A 84 -1.99 -24.95 38.43
CA THR A 84 -2.59 -25.71 39.52
C THR A 84 -3.84 -26.40 38.98
N ALA A 85 -3.82 -27.73 38.99
CA ALA A 85 -4.95 -28.55 38.63
C ALA A 85 -6.11 -28.36 39.64
N PRO A 86 -7.38 -28.41 39.21
CA PRO A 86 -8.54 -28.26 40.09
C PRO A 86 -8.72 -29.42 41.08
N ALA A 87 -8.02 -30.54 40.87
CA ALA A 87 -7.96 -31.71 41.73
C ALA A 87 -6.56 -32.33 41.62
N PRO A 88 -6.12 -33.18 42.59
CA PRO A 88 -4.86 -33.90 42.48
C PRO A 88 -4.79 -34.75 41.21
N PHE A 89 -3.59 -34.88 40.66
CA PHE A 89 -3.35 -35.77 39.53
C PHE A 89 -3.73 -37.21 39.91
N ALA A 90 -4.28 -37.95 38.95
CA ALA A 90 -4.69 -39.33 39.21
C ALA A 90 -3.48 -40.16 39.63
N ALA A 91 -3.62 -40.94 40.70
CA ALA A 91 -2.57 -41.85 41.13
C ALA A 91 -2.99 -43.29 40.83
N SER A 92 -2.01 -44.16 40.72
CA SER A 92 -2.26 -45.60 40.71
C SER A 92 -2.63 -46.08 42.12
N ASP A 93 -3.59 -47.01 42.21
CA ASP A 93 -3.88 -47.75 43.45
C ASP A 93 -3.00 -49.01 43.59
N THR A 94 -2.07 -49.23 42.66
CA THR A 94 -1.12 -50.35 42.61
C THR A 94 0.32 -49.87 42.75
N GLU A 95 1.27 -50.72 43.17
CA GLU A 95 2.69 -50.37 43.37
C GLU A 95 3.45 -49.81 42.14
N GLU A 96 2.80 -49.75 40.97
CA GLU A 96 3.36 -49.13 39.75
C GLU A 96 2.78 -47.71 39.60
N PRO A 97 3.60 -46.66 39.64
CA PRO A 97 3.12 -45.29 39.64
C PRO A 97 2.53 -44.89 38.28
N LEU A 98 1.46 -44.09 38.29
CA LEU A 98 0.73 -43.74 37.06
C LEU A 98 1.50 -42.69 36.27
N ARG A 99 1.75 -42.94 34.99
CA ARG A 99 2.48 -42.00 34.12
C ARG A 99 1.57 -40.87 33.66
N HIS A 100 2.03 -39.65 33.87
CA HIS A 100 1.46 -38.41 33.35
C HIS A 100 2.43 -37.73 32.39
N PHE A 101 1.91 -36.90 31.49
CA PHE A 101 2.73 -36.14 30.55
C PHE A 101 2.39 -34.65 30.60
N ALA A 102 3.39 -33.83 30.92
CA ALA A 102 3.27 -32.39 30.87
C ALA A 102 4.04 -31.86 29.67
N SER A 103 3.42 -31.00 28.86
CA SER A 103 4.12 -30.27 27.80
C SER A 103 3.82 -28.79 27.85
N ILE A 104 4.85 -27.97 27.62
CA ILE A 104 4.76 -26.53 27.60
C ILE A 104 5.23 -26.04 26.23
N THR A 105 4.46 -25.14 25.63
CA THR A 105 4.82 -24.43 24.41
C THR A 105 4.80 -22.94 24.69
N VAL A 106 5.87 -22.25 24.33
CA VAL A 106 5.99 -20.80 24.52
C VAL A 106 6.56 -20.17 23.26
N GLN A 107 6.01 -19.02 22.88
CA GLN A 107 6.51 -18.19 21.80
C GLN A 107 7.07 -16.88 22.36
N ASP A 108 8.18 -16.41 21.79
CA ASP A 108 8.65 -15.04 22.03
C ASP A 108 7.83 -14.03 21.21
N VAL A 109 8.03 -12.73 21.47
CA VAL A 109 7.31 -11.64 20.77
C VAL A 109 7.70 -11.56 19.28
N ALA A 110 8.82 -12.16 18.87
CA ALA A 110 9.28 -12.21 17.48
C ALA A 110 8.72 -13.40 16.70
N GLY A 111 8.06 -14.34 17.39
CA GLY A 111 7.41 -15.50 16.82
C GLY A 111 8.19 -16.80 16.89
N ASN A 112 9.37 -16.87 17.52
CA ASN A 112 10.10 -18.13 17.68
C ASN A 112 9.48 -18.93 18.83
N ALA A 113 9.19 -20.21 18.59
CA ALA A 113 8.54 -21.08 19.56
C ALA A 113 9.46 -22.20 20.05
N THR A 114 9.33 -22.54 21.33
CA THR A 114 9.94 -23.73 21.94
C THR A 114 8.84 -24.57 22.57
N SER A 115 8.88 -25.87 22.30
CA SER A 115 8.02 -26.85 22.96
C SER A 115 8.88 -27.87 23.70
N LEU A 116 8.55 -28.12 24.98
CA LEU A 116 9.22 -29.09 25.81
C LEU A 116 8.17 -29.95 26.51
N GLY A 117 8.34 -31.27 26.44
CA GLY A 117 7.49 -32.23 27.13
C GLY A 117 8.31 -33.07 28.09
N ILE A 118 7.74 -33.36 29.27
CA ILE A 118 8.33 -34.27 30.24
C ILE A 118 7.29 -35.29 30.69
N PRO A 119 7.66 -36.58 30.79
CA PRO A 119 6.90 -37.52 31.59
C PRO A 119 7.20 -37.28 33.08
N PHE A 120 6.19 -37.50 33.92
CA PHE A 120 6.35 -37.66 35.36
C PHE A 120 5.39 -38.73 35.84
N PHE A 121 5.62 -39.28 37.03
CA PHE A 121 4.84 -40.37 37.58
C PHE A 121 4.18 -39.93 38.88
N VAL A 122 2.93 -40.33 39.11
CA VAL A 122 2.19 -40.04 40.33
C VAL A 122 1.96 -41.34 41.08
N ASP A 123 2.50 -41.39 42.29
CA ASP A 123 2.38 -42.53 43.19
C ASP A 123 1.50 -42.19 44.39
N GLY A 124 0.52 -43.05 44.67
CA GLY A 124 -0.38 -42.94 45.81
C GLY A 124 -0.26 -44.06 46.83
N VAL A 125 0.61 -45.05 46.61
CA VAL A 125 0.69 -46.25 47.43
C VAL A 125 1.82 -46.11 48.44
N ALA A 126 1.48 -45.99 49.73
CA ALA A 126 2.48 -45.99 50.78
C ALA A 126 3.10 -47.39 50.97
N PRO A 127 4.41 -47.47 51.31
CA PRO A 127 5.02 -48.74 51.65
C PRO A 127 4.32 -49.33 52.87
N THR A 128 4.05 -50.63 52.84
CA THR A 128 3.39 -51.32 53.96
C THR A 128 4.45 -51.96 54.83
N ILE A 129 4.27 -51.94 56.15
CA ILE A 129 5.18 -52.63 57.07
C ILE A 129 4.37 -53.75 57.72
N THR A 130 4.82 -54.98 57.52
CA THR A 130 4.13 -56.22 57.87
C THR A 130 5.01 -57.12 58.73
N GLU A 131 4.44 -58.24 59.19
CA GLU A 131 5.16 -59.30 59.90
C GLU A 131 5.99 -58.83 61.13
N PRO A 132 5.39 -58.09 62.09
CA PRO A 132 6.12 -57.75 63.31
C PRO A 132 6.43 -59.02 64.09
N ILE A 133 7.69 -59.17 64.48
CA ILE A 133 8.20 -60.17 65.41
C ILE A 133 8.85 -59.37 66.56
N PRO A 134 8.56 -59.65 67.83
CA PRO A 134 7.41 -60.42 68.29
C PRO A 134 6.10 -59.82 67.78
N VAL A 135 5.08 -60.64 67.52
CA VAL A 135 3.78 -60.15 67.07
C VAL A 135 3.15 -59.27 68.14
N ASN A 136 2.22 -58.40 67.73
CA ASN A 136 1.61 -57.46 68.67
C ASN A 136 0.88 -58.18 69.82
N GLY A 137 1.35 -57.98 71.05
CA GLY A 137 0.87 -58.60 72.28
C GLY A 137 1.51 -59.94 72.62
N GLU A 138 2.57 -60.37 71.90
CA GLU A 138 3.30 -61.60 72.18
C GLU A 138 4.06 -61.52 73.52
N VAL A 139 4.16 -62.65 74.22
CA VAL A 139 4.98 -62.80 75.43
C VAL A 139 6.24 -63.56 75.06
N VAL A 140 7.38 -62.87 75.03
CA VAL A 140 8.69 -63.47 74.73
C VAL A 140 9.41 -63.92 75.99
N GLN A 141 9.97 -65.12 75.96
CA GLN A 141 10.61 -65.75 77.14
C GLN A 141 12.14 -65.61 77.14
N THR A 142 12.66 -64.60 76.45
CA THR A 142 14.08 -64.29 76.40
C THR A 142 14.30 -62.80 76.70
N LEU A 143 15.40 -62.49 77.38
CA LEU A 143 15.83 -61.10 77.60
C LEU A 143 16.52 -60.50 76.37
N GLU A 144 16.82 -61.31 75.35
CA GLU A 144 17.44 -60.88 74.09
C GLU A 144 16.57 -61.28 72.90
N PRO A 145 15.33 -60.79 72.77
CA PRO A 145 14.47 -61.14 71.64
C PRO A 145 14.97 -60.46 70.35
N GLU A 146 14.97 -61.20 69.24
CA GLU A 146 15.09 -60.60 67.91
C GLU A 146 13.74 -59.98 67.54
N MET A 147 13.72 -58.66 67.41
CA MET A 147 12.62 -57.96 66.79
C MET A 147 12.85 -57.86 65.30
N ALA A 148 11.81 -58.13 64.52
CA ALA A 148 11.84 -57.96 63.08
C ALA A 148 10.52 -57.38 62.56
N ALA A 149 10.59 -56.77 61.39
CA ALA A 149 9.43 -56.41 60.58
C ALA A 149 9.88 -56.32 59.12
N THR A 150 8.95 -56.50 58.18
CA THR A 150 9.25 -56.42 56.75
C THR A 150 8.61 -55.16 56.17
N VAL A 151 9.40 -54.34 55.49
CA VAL A 151 8.90 -53.27 54.62
C VAL A 151 8.60 -53.87 53.25
N GLU A 152 7.33 -53.84 52.87
CA GLU A 152 6.81 -54.22 51.56
C GLU A 152 6.56 -52.96 50.72
N GLY A 153 6.85 -53.08 49.42
CA GLY A 153 6.90 -51.99 48.46
C GLY A 153 8.22 -52.00 47.70
N ARG A 154 8.19 -51.87 46.37
CA ARG A 154 9.41 -51.96 45.54
C ARG A 154 10.21 -50.66 45.46
N ASP A 155 9.66 -49.58 46.00
CA ASP A 155 10.10 -48.21 45.78
C ASP A 155 10.29 -47.40 47.08
N PHE A 156 10.36 -48.08 48.24
CA PHE A 156 10.68 -47.41 49.50
C PHE A 156 12.09 -46.75 49.47
N ASP A 157 12.22 -45.55 50.03
CA ASP A 157 13.50 -44.88 50.23
C ASP A 157 14.10 -45.26 51.58
N ALA A 158 15.10 -46.13 51.53
CA ALA A 158 15.81 -46.63 52.70
C ALA A 158 16.42 -45.53 53.59
N ASN A 159 16.70 -44.34 53.05
CA ASN A 159 17.27 -43.23 53.82
C ASN A 159 16.25 -42.53 54.73
N THR A 160 14.96 -42.88 54.60
CA THR A 160 13.86 -42.24 55.34
C THR A 160 13.36 -43.06 56.54
N ILE A 161 14.00 -44.20 56.82
CA ILE A 161 13.63 -45.09 57.92
C ILE A 161 13.75 -44.37 59.28
N GLU A 162 12.66 -44.39 60.05
CA GLU A 162 12.60 -43.93 61.43
C GLU A 162 12.13 -45.11 62.30
N ALA A 163 12.95 -45.52 63.26
CA ALA A 163 12.64 -46.60 64.20
C ALA A 163 12.76 -46.08 65.63
N LEU A 164 11.65 -46.12 66.38
CA LEU A 164 11.57 -45.69 67.79
C LEU A 164 11.23 -46.88 68.68
N PHE A 165 11.99 -47.08 69.77
CA PHE A 165 11.82 -48.21 70.68
C PHE A 165 11.95 -47.80 72.16
N GLY A 166 11.26 -48.50 73.04
CA GLY A 166 11.36 -48.33 74.49
C GLY A 166 10.25 -49.04 75.27
N ILE A 167 10.23 -48.86 76.60
CA ILE A 167 9.16 -49.37 77.49
C ILE A 167 7.86 -48.63 77.16
N ASP A 168 6.75 -49.36 77.02
CA ASP A 168 5.47 -48.76 76.67
C ASP A 168 4.99 -47.77 77.76
N GLY A 169 4.45 -46.63 77.32
CA GLY A 169 4.08 -45.51 78.19
C GLY A 169 5.22 -44.56 78.59
N SER A 170 6.48 -44.85 78.24
CA SER A 170 7.64 -43.96 78.41
C SER A 170 8.02 -43.21 77.12
N THR A 171 8.97 -42.27 77.17
CA THR A 171 9.51 -41.62 75.95
C THR A 171 10.36 -42.62 75.16
N LEU A 172 9.97 -42.90 73.92
CA LEU A 172 10.69 -43.80 73.01
C LEU A 172 11.94 -43.11 72.43
N ALA A 173 13.02 -43.87 72.25
CA ALA A 173 14.26 -43.38 71.66
C ALA A 173 14.41 -43.86 70.22
N SER A 174 15.07 -43.06 69.37
CA SER A 174 15.46 -43.52 68.03
C SER A 174 16.56 -44.57 68.14
N ILE A 175 16.40 -45.69 67.44
CA ILE A 175 17.34 -46.81 67.43
C ILE A 175 18.05 -46.98 66.08
N VAL A 176 17.81 -46.11 65.10
CA VAL A 176 18.38 -46.25 63.74
C VAL A 176 19.92 -46.24 63.74
N ASP A 177 20.53 -45.52 64.69
CA ASP A 177 21.99 -45.46 64.87
C ASP A 177 22.52 -46.45 65.93
N ASP A 178 21.66 -47.29 66.50
CA ASP A 178 22.06 -48.31 67.48
C ASP A 178 22.79 -49.46 66.75
N PRO A 179 23.97 -49.91 67.23
CA PRO A 179 24.72 -50.99 66.57
C PRO A 179 23.98 -52.34 66.53
N ASN A 180 22.94 -52.52 67.34
CA ASN A 180 22.12 -53.74 67.34
C ASN A 180 20.88 -53.62 66.44
N PHE A 181 20.66 -52.45 65.82
CA PHE A 181 19.61 -52.23 64.81
C PHE A 181 20.20 -52.35 63.41
N GLU A 182 19.51 -53.12 62.57
CA GLU A 182 19.89 -53.31 61.18
C GLU A 182 18.65 -53.15 60.29
N PHE A 183 18.76 -52.29 59.28
CA PHE A 183 17.79 -52.22 58.20
C PHE A 183 18.44 -52.66 56.88
N ILE A 184 17.95 -53.77 56.34
CA ILE A 184 18.46 -54.37 55.11
C ILE A 184 17.60 -53.86 53.94
N ALA A 185 18.04 -52.77 53.33
CA ALA A 185 17.31 -52.08 52.27
C ALA A 185 16.97 -52.97 51.05
N THR A 186 17.80 -53.98 50.74
CA THR A 186 17.60 -54.84 49.56
C THR A 186 16.39 -55.77 49.65
N ASN A 187 15.90 -56.06 50.86
CA ASN A 187 14.74 -56.93 51.05
C ASN A 187 13.75 -56.38 52.09
N GLY A 188 13.89 -55.10 52.46
CA GLY A 188 13.00 -54.42 53.39
C GLY A 188 13.04 -54.94 54.82
N GLN A 189 13.98 -55.82 55.20
CA GLN A 189 13.99 -56.41 56.53
C GLN A 189 14.54 -55.46 57.58
N ILE A 190 13.77 -55.27 58.64
CA ILE A 190 14.18 -54.59 59.87
C ILE A 190 14.53 -55.68 60.88
N ARG A 191 15.65 -55.51 61.57
CA ARG A 191 16.08 -56.38 62.67
C ARG A 191 16.61 -55.54 63.82
N TYR A 192 16.27 -55.93 65.04
CA TYR A 192 16.77 -55.29 66.25
C TYR A 192 16.88 -56.30 67.39
N TRP A 193 18.04 -56.41 68.02
CA TRP A 193 18.31 -57.43 69.03
C TRP A 193 18.90 -56.80 70.32
N PRO A 194 18.07 -56.10 71.10
CA PRO A 194 18.51 -55.48 72.35
C PRO A 194 18.52 -56.47 73.52
N LEU A 195 19.24 -56.09 74.58
CA LEU A 195 19.08 -56.68 75.90
C LEU A 195 17.98 -55.93 76.67
N LEU A 196 16.94 -56.65 77.07
CA LEU A 196 15.74 -56.15 77.74
C LEU A 196 15.65 -56.60 79.20
N ALA A 197 14.89 -55.86 79.99
CA ALA A 197 14.53 -56.23 81.36
C ALA A 197 13.30 -57.15 81.39
N ASP A 198 13.31 -58.12 82.30
CA ASP A 198 12.21 -59.06 82.57
C ASP A 198 11.01 -58.36 83.21
N GLY A 199 9.80 -58.78 82.83
CA GLY A 199 8.53 -58.31 83.40
C GLY A 199 8.03 -56.95 82.88
N GLU A 200 8.61 -56.43 81.80
CA GLU A 200 8.25 -55.15 81.20
C GLU A 200 7.58 -55.35 79.82
N THR A 201 6.69 -54.41 79.46
CA THR A 201 6.09 -54.31 78.12
C THR A 201 6.86 -53.30 77.28
N TYR A 202 7.28 -53.70 76.08
CA TYR A 202 8.02 -52.84 75.15
C TYR A 202 7.16 -52.46 73.95
N ARG A 203 7.46 -51.29 73.35
CA ARG A 203 6.79 -50.73 72.17
C ARG A 203 7.80 -50.36 71.10
N MET A 204 7.46 -50.67 69.86
CA MET A 204 8.22 -50.36 68.66
C MET A 204 7.36 -49.57 67.68
N ILE A 205 7.91 -48.50 67.10
CA ILE A 205 7.30 -47.72 66.02
C ILE A 205 8.29 -47.65 64.88
N VAL A 206 7.87 -48.07 63.69
CA VAL A 206 8.64 -47.95 62.47
C VAL A 206 7.87 -47.10 61.47
N ARG A 207 8.57 -46.16 60.82
CA ARG A 207 8.07 -45.39 59.68
C ARG A 207 9.10 -45.40 58.57
N ILE A 208 8.65 -45.45 57.33
CA ILE A 208 9.48 -45.32 56.15
C ILE A 208 8.68 -44.66 55.04
N ARG A 209 9.33 -43.94 54.14
CA ARG A 209 8.69 -43.32 52.98
C ARG A 209 9.16 -43.96 51.70
N ASP A 210 8.34 -43.91 50.66
CA ASP A 210 8.77 -44.15 49.28
C ASP A 210 9.45 -42.93 48.66
N ARG A 211 9.93 -43.11 47.43
CA ARG A 211 10.57 -42.07 46.63
C ARG A 211 9.62 -40.94 46.24
N ALA A 212 8.32 -41.19 46.20
CA ALA A 212 7.31 -40.15 46.00
C ALA A 212 7.04 -39.36 47.28
N GLY A 213 7.34 -39.96 48.44
CA GLY A 213 7.18 -39.42 49.79
C GLY A 213 5.99 -39.98 50.58
N ASN A 214 5.24 -40.97 50.08
CA ASN A 214 4.14 -41.56 50.86
C ASN A 214 4.72 -42.38 52.02
N GLN A 215 4.08 -42.32 53.20
CA GLN A 215 4.67 -42.83 54.44
C GLN A 215 3.95 -44.09 54.95
N GLY A 216 4.68 -45.19 55.02
CA GLY A 216 4.33 -46.39 55.77
C GLY A 216 4.56 -46.23 57.26
N LYS A 217 3.68 -46.80 58.10
CA LYS A 217 3.85 -46.85 59.55
C LYS A 217 3.34 -48.17 60.12
N LEU A 218 4.15 -48.83 60.95
CA LEU A 218 3.72 -49.92 61.83
C LEU A 218 4.11 -49.62 63.27
N GLU A 219 3.25 -50.05 64.19
CA GLU A 219 3.42 -49.86 65.62
C GLU A 219 2.87 -51.07 66.36
N TRP A 220 3.65 -51.64 67.27
CA TRP A 220 3.26 -52.80 68.06
C TRP A 220 3.94 -52.84 69.43
N THR A 221 3.38 -53.67 70.33
CA THR A 221 3.88 -53.92 71.68
C THR A 221 4.09 -55.40 71.95
N PHE A 222 4.97 -55.78 72.87
CA PHE A 222 5.16 -57.17 73.34
C PHE A 222 5.66 -57.18 74.80
N ASP A 223 5.45 -58.30 75.49
CA ASP A 223 5.84 -58.50 76.90
C ASP A 223 7.08 -59.41 76.99
N VAL A 224 8.00 -59.15 77.92
CA VAL A 224 9.13 -60.04 78.22
C VAL A 224 8.88 -60.78 79.54
N ALA A 225 8.72 -62.11 79.50
CA ALA A 225 8.53 -62.95 80.69
C ALA A 225 9.19 -64.34 80.52
N THR A 226 10.28 -64.59 81.23
CA THR A 226 11.16 -65.76 81.02
C THR A 226 10.72 -67.10 81.66
N ASP A 227 9.48 -67.23 82.15
CA ASP A 227 9.03 -68.36 82.99
C ASP A 227 7.80 -69.19 82.49
N GLN A 228 7.47 -69.18 81.18
CA GLN A 228 6.38 -70.02 80.59
C GLN A 228 6.88 -71.12 79.61
N GLU A 229 6.03 -72.02 79.08
CA GLU A 229 6.37 -73.10 78.09
C GLU A 229 5.70 -72.81 76.70
N ASP A 230 6.28 -73.25 75.56
CA ASP A 230 5.83 -72.99 74.16
C ASP A 230 5.13 -74.21 73.50
N ASP A 231 4.03 -73.95 72.78
CA ASP A 231 3.07 -74.91 72.18
C ASP A 231 2.73 -74.57 70.69
N THR A 232 3.55 -73.77 69.98
CA THR A 232 3.24 -73.29 68.60
C THR A 232 3.83 -74.15 67.46
N ASP A 233 3.09 -74.30 66.35
CA ASP A 233 3.51 -75.08 65.15
C ASP A 233 4.39 -74.24 64.18
N PRO A 234 5.38 -74.84 63.46
CA PRO A 234 6.23 -74.13 62.49
C PRO A 234 5.49 -73.65 61.22
N SER A 235 5.92 -72.56 60.60
CA SER A 235 5.31 -71.95 59.39
C SER A 235 6.06 -72.28 58.07
N ILE A 236 5.33 -72.36 56.95
CA ILE A 236 5.87 -72.60 55.59
C ILE A 236 5.24 -71.61 54.58
N THR A 237 6.06 -70.88 53.82
CA THR A 237 5.61 -69.91 52.81
C THR A 237 6.26 -70.17 51.45
N VAL A 238 5.47 -70.33 50.39
CA VAL A 238 5.98 -70.53 49.01
C VAL A 238 6.38 -69.19 48.41
N LEU A 239 7.64 -69.05 47.99
CA LEU A 239 8.16 -67.81 47.42
C LEU A 239 8.07 -67.83 45.88
N PHE A 240 8.51 -68.91 45.25
CA PHE A 240 8.45 -69.06 43.79
C PHE A 240 8.58 -70.54 43.36
N PRO A 241 7.90 -70.98 42.29
CA PRO A 241 6.78 -70.33 41.62
C PRO A 241 5.53 -70.42 42.51
N GLN A 242 4.64 -69.45 42.35
CA GLN A 242 3.36 -69.44 43.06
C GLN A 242 2.49 -70.63 42.59
N PRO A 243 1.58 -71.16 43.44
CA PRO A 243 0.73 -72.28 43.08
C PRO A 243 -0.06 -72.04 41.77
N GLY A 244 0.14 -72.89 40.77
CA GLY A 244 -0.51 -72.86 39.46
C GLY A 244 0.25 -72.08 38.37
N GLN A 245 1.38 -71.45 38.70
CA GLN A 245 2.16 -70.64 37.76
C GLN A 245 2.89 -71.51 36.71
N SER A 246 3.03 -70.98 35.47
CA SER A 246 3.91 -71.53 34.44
C SER A 246 5.29 -70.88 34.50
N VAL A 247 6.35 -71.65 34.26
CA VAL A 247 7.74 -71.16 34.23
C VAL A 247 8.48 -71.65 32.99
N ASP A 248 9.39 -70.82 32.50
CA ASP A 248 10.37 -71.12 31.47
C ASP A 248 11.69 -71.68 32.07
N ASP A 249 12.73 -71.78 31.25
CA ASP A 249 14.04 -72.28 31.67
C ASP A 249 14.71 -71.39 32.74
N ALA A 250 14.50 -70.08 32.72
CA ALA A 250 15.03 -69.18 33.74
C ALA A 250 14.31 -69.34 35.09
N GLY A 251 12.98 -69.53 35.05
CA GLY A 251 12.17 -69.76 36.25
C GLY A 251 12.50 -71.08 36.98
N LEU A 252 12.97 -72.11 36.26
CA LEU A 252 13.41 -73.37 36.89
C LEU A 252 14.55 -73.19 37.91
N ASP A 253 15.41 -72.19 37.75
CA ASP A 253 16.54 -71.95 38.66
C ASP A 253 16.17 -71.13 39.91
N MET A 254 14.94 -70.64 40.01
CA MET A 254 14.50 -69.75 41.11
C MET A 254 13.48 -70.37 42.07
N LEU A 255 13.24 -71.69 41.97
CA LEU A 255 12.33 -72.42 42.88
C LEU A 255 12.71 -72.17 44.35
N SER A 256 11.83 -71.59 45.15
CA SER A 256 12.14 -71.23 46.53
C SER A 256 10.92 -71.14 47.44
N PHE A 257 11.16 -71.38 48.73
CA PHE A 257 10.18 -71.24 49.81
C PHE A 257 10.91 -70.89 51.12
N SER A 258 10.20 -70.39 52.12
CA SER A 258 10.72 -70.16 53.47
C SER A 258 10.03 -71.06 54.50
N VAL A 259 10.79 -71.41 55.55
CA VAL A 259 10.33 -72.15 56.72
C VAL A 259 10.79 -71.41 57.97
N GLY A 260 9.91 -71.26 58.99
CA GLY A 260 10.25 -70.45 60.17
C GLY A 260 9.42 -70.79 61.40
N ASP A 261 10.03 -70.67 62.58
CA ASP A 261 9.43 -70.93 63.89
C ASP A 261 10.15 -70.16 65.03
N ALA A 262 9.43 -69.80 66.10
CA ALA A 262 9.91 -68.97 67.22
C ALA A 262 10.94 -69.68 68.12
N THR A 263 10.90 -71.01 68.23
CA THR A 263 11.91 -71.81 68.98
C THR A 263 13.01 -72.39 68.10
N GLY A 264 12.92 -72.19 66.79
CA GLY A 264 13.89 -72.65 65.80
C GLY A 264 13.50 -73.98 65.15
N VAL A 265 13.76 -74.06 63.84
CA VAL A 265 13.47 -75.25 63.02
C VAL A 265 14.54 -76.32 63.24
N ASP A 266 14.15 -77.59 63.41
CA ASP A 266 15.09 -78.72 63.37
C ASP A 266 15.49 -78.99 61.91
N PRO A 267 16.73 -78.67 61.48
CA PRO A 267 17.17 -78.89 60.11
C PRO A 267 17.21 -80.38 59.72
N THR A 268 17.19 -81.30 60.68
CA THR A 268 17.14 -82.74 60.44
C THR A 268 15.71 -83.27 60.25
N GLY A 269 14.70 -82.45 60.54
CA GLY A 269 13.27 -82.72 60.41
C GLY A 269 12.62 -82.20 59.12
N VAL A 270 13.38 -81.60 58.19
CA VAL A 270 12.84 -81.07 56.93
C VAL A 270 12.92 -82.09 55.80
N TYR A 271 11.77 -82.37 55.17
CA TYR A 271 11.64 -83.30 54.04
C TYR A 271 10.98 -82.64 52.83
N LEU A 272 11.46 -83.01 51.64
CA LEU A 272 10.98 -82.57 50.34
C LEU A 272 10.44 -83.74 49.53
N THR A 273 9.28 -83.54 48.92
CA THR A 273 8.61 -84.50 48.05
C THR A 273 8.39 -83.83 46.69
N ILE A 274 8.95 -84.36 45.61
CA ILE A 274 8.75 -83.80 44.27
C ILE A 274 7.85 -84.74 43.48
N ASN A 275 6.76 -84.25 42.90
CA ASN A 275 5.80 -85.04 42.09
C ASN A 275 5.29 -86.31 42.79
N GLY A 276 5.13 -86.26 44.13
CA GLY A 276 4.65 -87.39 44.93
C GLY A 276 5.67 -88.53 45.13
N SER A 277 6.95 -88.29 44.87
CA SER A 277 8.06 -89.22 45.18
C SER A 277 8.24 -89.45 46.69
N GLU A 278 9.09 -90.40 47.09
CA GLU A 278 9.38 -90.62 48.52
C GLU A 278 10.01 -89.36 49.16
N PRO A 279 9.57 -88.94 50.37
CA PRO A 279 10.10 -87.76 51.03
C PRO A 279 11.63 -87.85 51.25
N GLN A 280 12.37 -86.88 50.72
CA GLN A 280 13.83 -86.81 50.80
C GLN A 280 14.25 -85.80 51.87
N LYS A 281 15.26 -86.14 52.68
CA LYS A 281 15.78 -85.22 53.72
C LYS A 281 16.48 -84.03 53.10
N LEU A 282 16.19 -82.82 53.57
CA LEU A 282 16.76 -81.57 53.08
C LEU A 282 18.31 -81.59 53.10
N GLY A 283 18.92 -82.09 54.18
CA GLY A 283 20.39 -82.19 54.28
C GLY A 283 21.05 -83.08 53.22
N GLN A 284 20.36 -84.12 52.72
CA GLN A 284 20.88 -84.94 51.63
C GLN A 284 20.85 -84.22 50.28
N LEU A 285 19.87 -83.34 50.09
CA LEU A 285 19.72 -82.52 48.89
C LEU A 285 20.68 -81.32 48.89
N GLU A 286 20.99 -80.79 50.08
CA GLU A 286 22.04 -79.78 50.31
C GLU A 286 23.43 -80.36 49.98
N ASP A 287 23.75 -81.56 50.49
CA ASP A 287 25.01 -82.27 50.18
C ASP A 287 25.15 -82.63 48.69
N ALA A 288 24.03 -82.86 47.99
CA ALA A 288 24.00 -83.10 46.55
C ALA A 288 24.13 -81.80 45.71
N GLY A 289 24.14 -80.63 46.36
CA GLY A 289 24.23 -79.31 45.71
C GLY A 289 23.01 -78.93 44.91
N VAL A 290 21.87 -79.57 45.18
CA VAL A 290 20.58 -79.39 44.49
C VAL A 290 19.70 -78.36 45.23
N VAL A 291 19.96 -78.19 46.52
CA VAL A 291 19.23 -77.26 47.39
C VAL A 291 20.23 -76.41 48.17
N GLU A 292 19.89 -75.14 48.41
CA GLU A 292 20.58 -74.25 49.33
C GLU A 292 19.60 -73.89 50.45
N TYR A 293 19.96 -74.20 51.70
CA TYR A 293 19.16 -73.83 52.87
C TYR A 293 19.88 -72.78 53.71
N ASN A 294 19.37 -71.55 53.68
CA ASN A 294 19.87 -70.50 54.54
C ASN A 294 19.26 -70.65 55.95
N ARG A 295 20.02 -71.31 56.82
CA ARG A 295 19.62 -71.59 58.22
C ARG A 295 19.34 -70.34 59.06
N ARG A 296 19.79 -69.16 58.61
CA ARG A 296 19.56 -67.88 59.30
C ARG A 296 18.28 -67.18 58.84
N THR A 297 17.86 -67.40 57.59
CA THR A 297 16.67 -66.74 57.02
C THR A 297 15.51 -67.71 56.82
N GLY A 298 15.71 -69.01 57.04
CA GLY A 298 14.70 -70.04 56.78
C GLY A 298 14.42 -70.31 55.30
N ILE A 299 15.14 -69.64 54.39
CA ILE A 299 14.89 -69.76 52.94
C ILE A 299 15.55 -71.01 52.39
N VAL A 300 14.77 -71.82 51.68
CA VAL A 300 15.21 -72.95 50.88
C VAL A 300 15.12 -72.58 49.40
N ARG A 301 16.23 -72.66 48.68
CA ARG A 301 16.29 -72.52 47.22
C ARG A 301 16.59 -73.86 46.57
N LEU A 302 15.82 -74.23 45.56
CA LEU A 302 15.99 -75.43 44.78
C LEU A 302 16.54 -75.04 43.41
N PHE A 303 17.66 -75.63 43.03
CA PHE A 303 18.22 -75.46 41.70
C PHE A 303 17.51 -76.42 40.74
N GLY A 304 16.38 -75.99 40.18
CA GLY A 304 15.52 -76.83 39.34
C GLY A 304 16.24 -77.46 38.15
N ARG A 305 17.22 -76.76 37.54
CA ARG A 305 18.03 -77.34 36.46
C ARG A 305 18.84 -78.57 36.88
N LYS A 306 19.19 -78.73 38.16
CA LYS A 306 19.92 -79.90 38.68
C LYS A 306 19.02 -81.10 38.98
N ILE A 307 17.69 -80.92 39.04
CA ILE A 307 16.66 -81.95 39.28
C ILE A 307 15.71 -82.16 38.09
N PHE A 308 15.84 -81.35 37.04
CA PHE A 308 15.14 -81.49 35.78
C PHE A 308 15.76 -82.65 34.97
N ALA A 309 14.92 -83.54 34.44
CA ALA A 309 15.42 -84.62 33.59
C ALA A 309 15.95 -84.06 32.25
N PRO A 310 17.15 -84.45 31.77
CA PRO A 310 17.60 -84.01 30.46
C PRO A 310 16.74 -84.65 29.36
N TYR A 311 15.99 -83.84 28.61
CA TYR A 311 15.40 -84.22 27.34
C TYR A 311 16.53 -84.38 26.31
N GLN A 312 17.13 -85.56 26.25
CA GLN A 312 18.07 -85.91 25.18
C GLN A 312 17.31 -86.00 23.85
N GLY A 313 17.54 -85.00 23.00
CA GLY A 313 17.44 -85.12 21.55
C GLY A 313 16.08 -84.76 20.95
N GLN A 314 15.83 -83.47 20.73
CA GLN A 314 15.53 -82.86 19.42
C GLN A 314 14.96 -81.44 19.60
N ARG A 315 15.49 -80.53 18.77
CA ARG A 315 15.18 -79.09 18.62
C ARG A 315 15.92 -78.18 19.61
N GLY A 316 16.88 -77.45 19.04
CA GLY A 316 17.72 -76.49 19.73
C GLY A 316 16.99 -75.16 19.92
N GLY A 317 17.31 -74.53 21.04
CA GLY A 317 16.81 -73.23 21.47
C GLY A 317 17.25 -73.00 22.91
N PHE A 318 18.56 -72.83 23.12
CA PHE A 318 19.03 -72.29 24.39
C PHE A 318 18.81 -70.78 24.34
N SER A 319 18.09 -70.26 25.32
CA SER A 319 17.90 -68.83 25.57
C SER A 319 19.27 -68.16 25.75
N PHE A 320 19.58 -67.18 24.90
CA PHE A 320 20.75 -66.32 25.07
C PHE A 320 20.42 -65.21 26.08
N ASP A 321 21.44 -64.77 26.82
CA ASP A 321 21.38 -63.63 27.73
C ASP A 321 20.82 -62.38 27.00
N PRO A 322 19.78 -61.70 27.53
CA PRO A 322 19.21 -60.49 26.93
C PRO A 322 20.24 -59.36 26.70
N LEU A 323 21.37 -59.36 27.41
CA LEU A 323 22.42 -58.36 27.25
C LEU A 323 23.36 -58.62 26.06
N GLU A 324 23.45 -59.85 25.55
CA GLU A 324 24.33 -60.18 24.41
C GLU A 324 23.68 -59.93 23.04
N LEU A 325 22.34 -59.80 22.97
CA LEU A 325 21.62 -59.53 21.71
C LEU A 325 21.77 -58.08 21.23
N ASN A 326 21.91 -57.12 22.16
CA ASN A 326 22.14 -55.71 21.82
C ASN A 326 23.48 -55.47 21.10
N ALA A 327 24.47 -56.35 21.29
CA ALA A 327 25.78 -56.24 20.65
C ALA A 327 25.80 -56.79 19.21
N LEU A 328 24.91 -57.73 18.87
CA LEU A 328 24.82 -58.32 17.53
C LEU A 328 23.84 -57.56 16.63
N GLU A 329 22.79 -56.95 17.19
CA GLU A 329 21.76 -56.21 16.43
C GLU A 329 22.25 -54.89 15.81
N ARG A 330 23.34 -54.28 16.32
CA ARG A 330 23.97 -53.12 15.66
C ARG A 330 24.79 -53.47 14.40
N SER A 331 25.06 -54.75 14.16
CA SER A 331 25.96 -55.21 13.09
C SER A 331 25.27 -55.50 11.75
N LEU A 332 23.93 -55.55 11.67
CA LEU A 332 23.22 -56.06 10.48
C LEU A 332 22.22 -55.08 9.84
N THR A 333 22.05 -53.86 10.36
CA THR A 333 21.26 -52.80 9.70
C THR A 333 22.15 -52.00 8.77
N GLY A 334 22.45 -52.57 7.59
CA GLY A 334 23.05 -51.83 6.48
C GLY A 334 22.09 -50.75 5.98
N GLY A 335 22.48 -49.50 6.16
CA GLY A 335 21.89 -48.32 5.53
C GLY A 335 22.99 -47.28 5.33
N ASP A 336 23.30 -46.98 4.07
CA ASP A 336 24.33 -46.02 3.66
C ASP A 336 24.01 -44.60 4.16
N ASN A 337 24.49 -44.19 5.35
CA ASN A 337 24.82 -42.78 5.71
C ASN A 337 25.16 -42.49 7.20
N ALA A 338 25.65 -43.42 8.00
CA ALA A 338 26.19 -43.08 9.32
C ALA A 338 27.74 -42.98 9.27
N SER A 339 28.29 -41.77 9.35
CA SER A 339 29.73 -41.55 9.47
C SER A 339 30.24 -42.11 10.80
N PHE A 340 31.22 -43.01 10.74
CA PHE A 340 31.87 -43.64 11.89
C PHE A 340 32.67 -42.62 12.72
N ASP A 341 32.48 -42.61 14.04
CA ASP A 341 33.44 -42.01 14.99
C ASP A 341 34.57 -43.04 15.29
N PRO A 342 35.84 -42.77 14.93
CA PRO A 342 36.96 -43.68 15.16
C PRO A 342 37.31 -43.93 16.64
N LEU A 343 36.67 -43.24 17.59
CA LEU A 343 36.98 -43.36 19.02
C LEU A 343 36.23 -44.50 19.73
N GLU A 344 35.08 -44.95 19.22
CA GLU A 344 34.34 -46.08 19.83
C GLU A 344 34.89 -47.46 19.44
N LEU A 345 35.59 -47.58 18.30
CA LEU A 345 36.24 -48.82 17.88
C LEU A 345 37.42 -49.20 18.79
N ASN A 346 38.10 -48.21 19.38
CA ASN A 346 39.22 -48.43 20.28
C ASN A 346 38.82 -48.90 21.69
N ALA A 347 37.54 -48.75 22.07
CA ALA A 347 37.03 -49.21 23.37
C ALA A 347 36.71 -50.72 23.35
N LEU A 348 36.30 -51.26 22.20
CA LEU A 348 36.01 -52.69 22.02
C LEU A 348 37.29 -53.53 21.88
N GLU A 349 38.33 -53.00 21.22
CA GLU A 349 39.64 -53.69 21.11
C GLU A 349 40.43 -53.72 22.44
N ARG A 350 40.14 -52.83 23.39
CA ARG A 350 40.77 -52.83 24.72
C ARG A 350 40.17 -53.81 25.73
N SER A 351 38.93 -54.25 25.52
CA SER A 351 38.24 -55.21 26.41
C SER A 351 38.69 -56.66 26.18
N ILE A 352 39.22 -56.98 25.00
CA ILE A 352 39.60 -58.35 24.61
C ILE A 352 41.12 -58.59 24.68
N GLY A 353 41.92 -57.61 25.11
CA GLY A 353 43.38 -57.71 25.04
C GLY A 353 44.15 -57.14 26.23
N GLY A 354 44.28 -57.91 27.31
CA GLY A 354 45.42 -57.79 28.21
C GLY A 354 46.04 -59.16 28.46
N GLY A 355 47.30 -59.46 28.17
CA GLY A 355 48.35 -58.76 27.46
C GLY A 355 49.50 -59.76 27.31
N GLY A 356 50.16 -59.77 26.15
CA GLY A 356 51.30 -60.65 25.91
C GLY A 356 51.65 -60.73 24.43
N GLN A 357 52.78 -60.13 24.07
CA GLN A 357 53.36 -60.12 22.72
C GLN A 357 53.38 -61.50 22.06
N ALA A 358 52.81 -61.61 20.86
CA ALA A 358 53.39 -62.39 19.76
C ALA A 358 52.68 -62.07 18.44
N SER A 359 53.50 -61.74 17.44
CA SER A 359 53.15 -61.72 16.03
C SER A 359 52.52 -63.05 15.61
N PHE A 360 51.42 -63.01 14.86
CA PHE A 360 50.88 -64.19 14.19
C PHE A 360 50.92 -64.03 12.66
N ASP A 361 51.62 -65.00 12.08
CA ASP A 361 51.87 -65.34 10.68
C ASP A 361 50.62 -66.08 10.11
N PRO A 362 50.16 -65.85 8.87
CA PRO A 362 48.85 -66.31 8.41
C PRO A 362 48.88 -67.77 7.89
N LEU A 363 49.01 -68.74 8.81
CA LEU A 363 48.99 -70.18 8.48
C LEU A 363 48.22 -71.11 9.46
N GLU A 364 47.31 -70.61 10.30
CA GLU A 364 46.49 -71.47 11.19
C GLU A 364 44.97 -71.43 10.95
N LEU A 365 44.52 -71.14 9.72
CA LEU A 365 43.12 -71.28 9.30
C LEU A 365 42.84 -72.60 8.55
N ASN A 366 43.56 -73.68 8.88
CA ASN A 366 43.45 -74.98 8.17
C ASN A 366 43.46 -76.22 9.08
N ALA A 367 43.17 -76.09 10.38
CA ALA A 367 43.18 -77.20 11.32
C ALA A 367 41.80 -77.62 11.89
N LEU A 368 40.69 -76.92 11.56
CA LEU A 368 39.36 -77.24 12.10
C LEU A 368 38.36 -77.86 11.09
N GLU A 369 38.74 -77.99 9.81
CA GLU A 369 37.90 -78.66 8.78
C GLU A 369 38.32 -80.10 8.45
N ARG A 370 39.15 -80.73 9.29
CA ARG A 370 39.67 -82.08 9.04
C ARG A 370 39.52 -83.07 10.20
N SER A 371 38.49 -82.92 11.04
CA SER A 371 38.17 -83.87 12.12
C SER A 371 36.69 -84.28 12.21
N LEU A 372 35.94 -84.19 11.10
CA LEU A 372 34.65 -84.85 10.96
C LEU A 372 34.69 -85.72 9.70
N GLY A 373 35.17 -86.95 9.87
CA GLY A 373 35.28 -87.90 8.77
C GLY A 373 35.62 -89.31 9.22
N GLY A 374 34.59 -90.05 9.66
CA GLY A 374 34.44 -91.49 9.43
C GLY A 374 35.18 -92.47 10.35
N GLY A 375 34.39 -93.37 10.93
CA GLY A 375 34.77 -94.78 11.04
C GLY A 375 35.26 -95.30 12.39
N ASP A 376 34.37 -96.06 13.02
CA ASP A 376 34.62 -97.26 13.83
C ASP A 376 35.29 -97.17 15.22
N ALA A 377 34.47 -97.56 16.19
CA ALA A 377 34.81 -98.42 17.33
C ALA A 377 35.94 -97.98 18.27
N SER A 378 35.57 -97.39 19.41
CA SER A 378 35.61 -98.11 20.69
C SER A 378 35.08 -97.23 21.81
N GLY A 379 33.96 -97.66 22.38
CA GLY A 379 33.53 -97.20 23.70
C GLY A 379 34.62 -97.54 24.72
N ALA A 380 35.25 -96.50 25.27
CA ALA A 380 36.06 -96.59 26.49
C ALA A 380 36.38 -95.23 27.13
N ALA A 381 36.26 -94.09 26.40
CA ALA A 381 36.63 -92.78 26.93
C ALA A 381 35.45 -91.85 27.28
N ALA A 382 34.24 -92.06 26.74
CA ALA A 382 33.02 -91.36 27.17
C ALA A 382 32.36 -92.03 28.40
N ALA A 383 32.64 -93.32 28.64
CA ALA A 383 32.08 -94.11 29.75
C ALA A 383 32.80 -93.92 31.11
N SER A 384 33.70 -92.94 31.22
CA SER A 384 34.52 -92.66 32.42
C SER A 384 34.24 -91.29 33.05
N LEU A 385 33.52 -90.39 32.38
CA LEU A 385 32.90 -89.21 33.02
C LEU A 385 31.40 -89.41 33.30
N GLU A 386 30.72 -90.33 32.60
CA GLU A 386 29.30 -90.65 32.82
C GLU A 386 29.02 -91.64 33.97
N ARG A 387 30.05 -92.11 34.70
CA ARG A 387 29.88 -93.00 35.86
C ARG A 387 29.97 -92.31 37.23
N GLY A 388 30.02 -90.97 37.24
CA GLY A 388 30.06 -90.16 38.46
C GLY A 388 28.75 -89.45 38.85
N LEU A 389 27.69 -89.54 38.04
CA LEU A 389 26.45 -88.76 38.23
C LEU A 389 25.15 -89.60 38.23
N ASN A 390 25.24 -90.92 38.42
CA ASN A 390 24.09 -91.83 38.39
C ASN A 390 23.49 -92.13 39.78
N THR A 391 23.33 -91.10 40.63
CA THR A 391 22.50 -91.21 41.86
C THR A 391 21.69 -89.94 42.17
N SER A 392 21.30 -89.14 41.18
CA SER A 392 20.31 -88.08 41.39
C SER A 392 18.93 -88.52 40.89
N PRO A 393 17.86 -88.43 41.69
CA PRO A 393 16.50 -88.63 41.21
C PRO A 393 16.10 -87.45 40.32
N GLY A 394 15.97 -87.68 39.01
CA GLY A 394 15.29 -86.74 38.11
C GLY A 394 13.80 -86.77 38.40
N ALA A 395 13.25 -85.64 38.88
CA ALA A 395 11.88 -85.59 39.39
C ALA A 395 11.01 -84.50 38.73
N LEU A 396 11.58 -83.46 38.11
CA LEU A 396 10.83 -82.43 37.37
C LEU A 396 10.84 -82.70 35.85
N GLY A 397 9.72 -82.44 35.17
CA GLY A 397 9.55 -82.62 33.72
C GLY A 397 8.68 -81.54 33.04
N MET A 398 8.56 -81.59 31.71
CA MET A 398 7.67 -80.68 30.95
C MET A 398 6.20 -80.84 31.39
N GLY A 399 5.45 -79.74 31.47
CA GLY A 399 4.06 -79.74 31.92
C GLY A 399 3.93 -79.65 33.45
N ALA A 400 2.87 -80.25 34.02
CA ALA A 400 2.52 -80.07 35.43
C ALA A 400 3.50 -80.79 36.38
N ASN A 401 3.97 -80.06 37.39
CA ASN A 401 4.84 -80.51 38.46
C ASN A 401 4.27 -80.10 39.82
N SER A 402 4.68 -80.75 40.90
CA SER A 402 4.34 -80.40 42.29
C SER A 402 5.51 -80.60 43.25
N ILE A 403 5.55 -79.76 44.28
CA ILE A 403 6.50 -79.85 45.40
C ILE A 403 5.71 -79.90 46.69
N GLY A 404 6.05 -80.86 47.54
CA GLY A 404 5.56 -81.01 48.91
C GLY A 404 6.70 -80.84 49.90
N ILE A 405 6.42 -80.23 51.05
CA ILE A 405 7.38 -79.96 52.12
C ILE A 405 6.78 -80.41 53.46
N GLN A 406 7.61 -80.99 54.30
CA GLN A 406 7.34 -81.26 55.70
C GLN A 406 8.45 -80.65 56.56
N VAL A 407 8.11 -79.97 57.66
CA VAL A 407 9.05 -79.31 58.58
C VAL A 407 8.70 -79.68 60.02
N ALA A 408 9.71 -79.89 60.87
CA ALA A 408 9.55 -80.05 62.32
C ALA A 408 10.38 -79.03 63.10
N ASP A 409 9.90 -78.58 64.26
CA ASP A 409 10.64 -77.71 65.18
C ASP A 409 11.51 -78.52 66.18
N LEU A 410 12.27 -77.82 67.03
CA LEU A 410 13.12 -78.43 68.07
C LEU A 410 12.33 -79.00 69.26
N SER A 411 11.05 -78.65 69.40
CA SER A 411 10.13 -79.09 70.45
C SER A 411 9.29 -80.31 70.05
N GLY A 412 9.26 -80.65 68.76
CA GLY A 412 8.60 -81.82 68.17
C GLY A 412 7.32 -81.54 67.37
N ASN A 413 6.93 -80.28 67.15
CA ASN A 413 5.74 -79.93 66.34
C ASN A 413 6.05 -79.97 64.84
N VAL A 414 5.05 -80.26 63.98
CA VAL A 414 5.26 -80.58 62.55
C VAL A 414 4.23 -79.92 61.63
N SER A 415 4.69 -79.31 60.54
CA SER A 415 3.86 -78.68 59.49
C SER A 415 4.09 -79.26 58.08
N PHE A 416 3.08 -79.16 57.21
CA PHE A 416 3.09 -79.70 55.84
C PHE A 416 2.53 -78.69 54.82
N ALA A 417 3.15 -78.58 53.66
CA ALA A 417 2.66 -77.79 52.52
C ALA A 417 2.86 -78.53 51.19
N THR A 418 2.00 -78.30 50.20
CA THR A 418 2.19 -78.82 48.83
C THR A 418 1.61 -77.86 47.80
N TRP A 419 2.33 -77.60 46.71
CA TRP A 419 1.86 -76.78 45.59
C TRP A 419 2.28 -77.36 44.24
N SER A 420 1.63 -76.91 43.17
CA SER A 420 1.90 -77.33 41.79
C SER A 420 2.23 -76.15 40.88
N PHE A 421 3.00 -76.38 39.81
CA PHE A 421 3.38 -75.41 38.78
C PHE A 421 3.58 -76.12 37.43
N THR A 422 3.65 -75.39 36.32
CA THR A 422 3.85 -75.94 34.96
C THR A 422 5.17 -75.48 34.35
N VAL A 423 5.83 -76.33 33.56
CA VAL A 423 7.06 -75.97 32.81
C VAL A 423 6.76 -75.98 31.32
N SER A 424 7.06 -74.88 30.62
CA SER A 424 6.89 -74.73 29.16
C SER A 424 8.10 -74.02 28.53
N LEU A 425 8.65 -74.59 27.45
CA LEU A 425 9.79 -74.00 26.71
C LEU A 425 9.46 -73.72 25.23
N ASP A 426 8.19 -73.84 24.84
CA ASP A 426 7.76 -73.61 23.45
C ASP A 426 7.40 -72.12 23.27
N PRO A 427 8.19 -71.32 22.52
CA PRO A 427 7.85 -69.92 22.28
C PRO A 427 6.59 -69.76 21.42
N PRO A 428 5.84 -68.66 21.59
CA PRO A 428 4.67 -68.40 20.77
C PRO A 428 5.06 -68.15 19.30
N PRO A 429 4.12 -68.35 18.34
CA PRO A 429 4.33 -68.02 16.94
C PRO A 429 4.67 -66.54 16.70
N VAL A 430 5.35 -66.25 15.58
CA VAL A 430 5.78 -64.89 15.21
C VAL A 430 4.58 -64.01 14.85
N PRO A 431 4.46 -62.78 15.39
CA PRO A 431 3.42 -61.83 15.00
C PRO A 431 3.49 -61.41 13.53
N THR A 432 2.34 -61.11 12.93
CA THR A 432 2.22 -60.59 11.55
C THR A 432 1.34 -59.33 11.52
N PHE A 433 1.65 -58.37 10.65
CA PHE A 433 0.88 -57.12 10.52
C PHE A 433 -0.22 -57.23 9.46
N ASP A 434 -1.35 -56.58 9.70
CA ASP A 434 -2.42 -56.45 8.72
C ASP A 434 -2.09 -55.29 7.75
N ASN A 435 -1.71 -55.61 6.51
CA ASN A 435 -1.19 -54.68 5.48
C ASN A 435 -2.17 -53.54 5.05
N ALA A 436 -2.41 -52.53 5.89
CA ALA A 436 -3.40 -51.48 5.57
C ALA A 436 -2.84 -50.06 5.40
N GLN A 437 -1.71 -49.69 6.01
CA GLN A 437 -1.23 -48.30 5.96
C GLN A 437 0.29 -48.22 5.88
N THR A 438 0.81 -47.91 4.69
CA THR A 438 2.25 -47.73 4.44
C THR A 438 2.67 -46.27 4.42
N LYS A 439 1.72 -45.33 4.45
CA LYS A 439 1.93 -43.88 4.46
C LYS A 439 0.96 -43.19 5.42
N SER A 440 1.41 -42.12 6.08
CA SER A 440 0.59 -41.36 7.01
C SER A 440 1.00 -39.90 7.07
N ASN A 441 0.02 -39.00 7.20
CA ASN A 441 0.25 -37.58 7.46
C ASN A 441 0.21 -37.18 8.93
N THR A 442 -0.04 -38.14 9.82
CA THR A 442 -0.05 -37.95 11.27
C THR A 442 1.21 -38.52 11.91
N SER A 443 1.62 -37.97 13.05
CA SER A 443 2.71 -38.50 13.89
C SER A 443 2.33 -39.76 14.67
N THR A 444 1.05 -40.16 14.61
CA THR A 444 0.52 -41.35 15.26
C THR A 444 -0.27 -42.21 14.29
N ILE A 445 -0.03 -43.51 14.30
CA ILE A 445 -0.74 -44.47 13.46
C ILE A 445 -1.34 -45.60 14.28
N ARG A 446 -2.41 -46.19 13.77
CA ARG A 446 -3.02 -47.39 14.33
C ARG A 446 -2.40 -48.61 13.67
N ILE A 447 -1.82 -49.50 14.48
CA ILE A 447 -1.20 -50.75 13.99
C ILE A 447 -2.01 -51.93 14.49
N ALA A 448 -2.40 -52.80 13.57
CA ALA A 448 -3.09 -54.03 13.87
C ALA A 448 -2.35 -55.22 13.25
N GLY A 449 -2.54 -56.38 13.85
CA GLY A 449 -1.96 -57.61 13.35
C GLY A 449 -2.51 -58.82 14.08
N THR A 450 -1.96 -59.98 13.74
CA THR A 450 -2.34 -61.26 14.33
C THR A 450 -1.12 -62.11 14.65
N VAL A 451 -1.19 -62.84 15.76
CA VAL A 451 -0.29 -63.94 16.09
C VAL A 451 -0.96 -65.23 15.62
N PRO A 452 -0.52 -65.85 14.51
CA PRO A 452 -1.22 -66.97 13.91
C PRO A 452 -1.02 -68.26 14.73
N GLY A 453 -2.03 -69.15 14.75
CA GLY A 453 -1.87 -70.52 15.26
C GLY A 453 -1.92 -70.68 16.78
N LEU A 454 -2.62 -69.78 17.50
CA LEU A 454 -2.85 -69.89 18.95
C LEU A 454 -3.93 -70.93 19.32
N ASP A 455 -4.60 -71.53 18.33
CA ASP A 455 -5.63 -72.56 18.50
C ASP A 455 -5.06 -73.83 19.16
N GLY A 456 -5.24 -73.96 20.48
CA GLY A 456 -4.82 -75.14 21.26
C GLY A 456 -3.46 -75.01 21.95
N ALA A 457 -2.84 -73.83 21.94
CA ALA A 457 -1.63 -73.56 22.73
C ALA A 457 -2.02 -73.24 24.18
N GLY A 458 -1.44 -73.97 25.15
CA GLY A 458 -1.56 -73.68 26.59
C GLY A 458 -0.83 -72.40 27.05
N SER A 459 -0.52 -71.51 26.10
CA SER A 459 0.35 -70.34 26.26
C SER A 459 -0.43 -69.03 26.41
N LEU A 460 -1.76 -69.05 26.34
CA LEU A 460 -2.59 -67.87 26.61
C LEU A 460 -2.69 -67.60 28.13
N PRO A 461 -2.68 -66.33 28.57
CA PRO A 461 -2.52 -65.13 27.76
C PRO A 461 -1.06 -64.94 27.27
N ILE A 462 -0.88 -64.40 26.07
CA ILE A 462 0.42 -63.95 25.56
C ILE A 462 0.48 -62.42 25.56
N THR A 463 1.67 -61.84 25.60
CA THR A 463 1.89 -60.41 25.38
C THR A 463 2.57 -60.18 24.04
N VAL A 464 2.19 -59.12 23.32
CA VAL A 464 2.82 -58.69 22.07
C VAL A 464 3.46 -57.34 22.32
N ALA A 465 4.76 -57.24 22.09
CA ALA A 465 5.53 -56.00 22.18
C ALA A 465 5.81 -55.46 20.78
N LEU A 466 5.48 -54.19 20.54
CA LEU A 466 5.76 -53.47 19.30
C LEU A 466 6.99 -52.58 19.47
N ARG A 467 7.84 -52.55 18.45
CA ARG A 467 8.97 -51.62 18.34
C ARG A 467 8.87 -50.80 17.07
N ALA A 468 8.95 -49.47 17.18
CA ALA A 468 9.15 -48.56 16.07
C ALA A 468 10.60 -48.06 16.07
N ASN A 469 11.29 -48.18 14.93
CA ASN A 469 12.68 -47.75 14.75
C ASN A 469 13.63 -48.35 15.80
N GLY A 470 13.35 -49.57 16.26
CA GLY A 470 14.11 -50.29 17.30
C GLY A 470 13.73 -49.94 18.75
N VAL A 471 12.96 -48.87 18.97
CA VAL A 471 12.50 -48.42 20.30
C VAL A 471 11.17 -49.05 20.65
N SER A 472 10.96 -49.44 21.91
CA SER A 472 9.68 -49.99 22.39
C SER A 472 8.56 -48.95 22.24
N SER A 473 7.48 -49.31 21.54
CA SER A 473 6.33 -48.43 21.24
C SER A 473 5.03 -48.87 21.93
N GLY A 474 5.02 -50.02 22.59
CA GLY A 474 3.88 -50.49 23.37
C GLY A 474 3.89 -51.99 23.58
N ILE A 475 3.09 -52.44 24.55
CA ILE A 475 2.83 -53.86 24.80
C ILE A 475 1.31 -54.04 24.92
N THR A 476 0.77 -55.12 24.39
CA THR A 476 -0.64 -55.48 24.52
C THR A 476 -0.79 -56.96 24.83
N THR A 477 -1.86 -57.34 25.54
CA THR A 477 -2.11 -58.72 25.94
C THR A 477 -3.17 -59.35 25.04
N VAL A 478 -2.86 -60.51 24.49
CA VAL A 478 -3.76 -61.30 23.66
C VAL A 478 -4.28 -62.47 24.48
N THR A 479 -5.59 -62.50 24.71
CA THR A 479 -6.25 -63.49 25.57
C THR A 479 -7.10 -64.50 24.80
N ASP A 480 -7.31 -64.27 23.50
CA ASP A 480 -8.12 -65.13 22.65
C ASP A 480 -7.28 -65.96 21.67
N ALA A 481 -7.88 -67.02 21.15
CA ALA A 481 -7.24 -67.90 20.17
C ALA A 481 -7.17 -67.29 18.76
N ALA A 482 -7.93 -66.22 18.49
CA ALA A 482 -7.87 -65.53 17.20
C ALA A 482 -6.56 -64.74 17.02
N GLY A 483 -5.87 -64.43 18.12
CA GLY A 483 -4.51 -63.91 18.10
C GLY A 483 -4.42 -62.44 17.71
N GLY A 484 -5.55 -61.73 17.63
CA GLY A 484 -5.61 -60.35 17.18
C GLY A 484 -5.00 -59.38 18.20
N PHE A 485 -4.19 -58.46 17.72
CA PHE A 485 -3.65 -57.37 18.52
C PHE A 485 -3.80 -56.03 17.80
N VAL A 486 -3.99 -54.97 18.59
CA VAL A 486 -4.09 -53.60 18.09
C VAL A 486 -3.34 -52.65 19.02
N PHE A 487 -2.58 -51.74 18.41
CA PHE A 487 -2.01 -50.56 19.03
C PHE A 487 -2.72 -49.34 18.44
N GLU A 488 -3.51 -48.65 19.26
CA GLU A 488 -4.36 -47.54 18.79
C GLU A 488 -3.57 -46.27 18.46
N SER A 489 -2.39 -46.07 19.08
CA SER A 489 -1.54 -44.91 18.83
C SER A 489 -0.06 -45.28 18.93
N VAL A 490 0.57 -45.46 17.76
CA VAL A 490 2.01 -45.72 17.61
C VAL A 490 2.68 -44.46 17.10
N GLN A 491 3.61 -43.91 17.88
CA GLN A 491 4.38 -42.73 17.48
C GLN A 491 5.35 -43.08 16.36
N ILE A 492 5.38 -42.26 15.32
CA ILE A 492 6.30 -42.34 14.18
C ILE A 492 6.97 -40.99 13.95
N THR A 493 8.13 -41.01 13.30
CA THR A 493 8.93 -39.82 12.98
C THR A 493 8.89 -39.50 11.48
N PRO A 494 9.13 -38.24 11.06
CA PRO A 494 9.12 -37.87 9.65
C PRO A 494 10.05 -38.76 8.81
N GLY A 495 9.56 -39.24 7.66
CA GLY A 495 10.27 -40.18 6.79
C GLY A 495 9.95 -41.66 7.07
N ASP A 496 10.88 -42.55 6.73
CA ASP A 496 10.67 -44.00 6.83
C ASP A 496 10.72 -44.48 8.28
N ASN A 497 9.69 -45.23 8.71
CA ASN A 497 9.62 -45.86 10.03
C ASN A 497 9.54 -47.37 9.90
N ALA A 498 10.44 -48.08 10.57
CA ALA A 498 10.49 -49.53 10.59
C ALA A 498 9.79 -50.09 11.83
N LEU A 499 8.69 -50.80 11.64
CA LEU A 499 7.90 -51.43 12.71
C LEU A 499 8.16 -52.94 12.76
N THR A 500 8.39 -53.46 13.97
CA THR A 500 8.57 -54.90 14.23
C THR A 500 7.86 -55.29 15.52
N ALA A 501 7.40 -56.54 15.62
CA ALA A 501 6.71 -57.05 16.80
C ALA A 501 7.27 -58.41 17.26
N THR A 502 7.17 -58.70 18.55
CA THR A 502 7.51 -59.99 19.18
C THR A 502 6.41 -60.40 20.15
N ALA A 503 6.14 -61.70 20.29
CA ALA A 503 5.19 -62.25 21.25
C ALA A 503 5.91 -62.98 22.40
N GLN A 504 5.39 -62.89 23.61
CA GLN A 504 5.87 -63.62 24.79
C GLN A 504 4.72 -64.37 25.46
N ASP A 505 4.93 -65.65 25.80
CA ASP A 505 3.92 -66.42 26.51
C ASP A 505 3.92 -66.20 28.04
N ASN A 506 2.93 -66.77 28.73
CA ASN A 506 2.82 -66.68 30.19
C ASN A 506 3.93 -67.45 30.96
N ALA A 507 4.75 -68.27 30.28
CA ALA A 507 5.90 -68.93 30.88
C ALA A 507 7.17 -68.06 30.80
N GLY A 508 7.22 -67.11 29.87
CA GLY A 508 8.35 -66.21 29.62
C GLY A 508 9.02 -66.40 28.26
N ASN A 509 8.59 -67.36 27.45
CA ASN A 509 9.20 -67.69 26.15
C ASN A 509 8.89 -66.62 25.10
N LEU A 510 9.90 -66.12 24.39
CA LEU A 510 9.80 -65.07 23.37
C LEU A 510 9.84 -65.63 21.94
N SER A 511 9.00 -65.13 21.04
CA SER A 511 9.02 -65.45 19.61
C SER A 511 10.20 -64.78 18.87
N ASP A 512 10.48 -65.22 17.65
CA ASP A 512 11.29 -64.43 16.71
C ASP A 512 10.57 -63.09 16.38
N ARG A 513 11.33 -62.13 15.85
CA ARG A 513 10.80 -60.83 15.40
C ARG A 513 9.97 -61.00 14.12
N SER A 514 8.87 -60.24 14.02
CA SER A 514 8.08 -60.15 12.80
C SER A 514 8.90 -59.62 11.61
N ASP A 515 8.36 -59.80 10.40
CA ASP A 515 8.80 -59.02 9.24
C ASP A 515 8.65 -57.51 9.54
N THR A 516 9.52 -56.70 8.93
CA THR A 516 9.49 -55.24 9.10
C THR A 516 8.37 -54.63 8.26
N LEU A 517 7.43 -53.95 8.90
CA LEU A 517 6.47 -53.08 8.23
C LEU A 517 7.06 -51.67 8.14
N THR A 518 7.28 -51.18 6.92
CA THR A 518 7.73 -49.80 6.69
C THR A 518 6.54 -48.87 6.54
N VAL A 519 6.49 -47.81 7.36
CA VAL A 519 5.50 -46.74 7.27
C VAL A 519 6.20 -45.41 7.05
N VAL A 520 5.88 -44.71 5.96
CA VAL A 520 6.43 -43.38 5.66
C VAL A 520 5.54 -42.31 6.26
N GLN A 521 6.08 -41.50 7.17
CA GLN A 521 5.38 -40.29 7.63
C GLN A 521 5.71 -39.14 6.67
N ASP A 522 4.69 -38.62 5.99
CA ASP A 522 4.80 -37.45 5.14
C ASP A 522 3.80 -36.38 5.57
N MET A 523 4.29 -35.23 5.98
CA MET A 523 3.47 -34.10 6.45
C MET A 523 3.43 -32.95 5.44
N VAL A 524 4.06 -33.11 4.27
CA VAL A 524 4.14 -32.05 3.26
C VAL A 524 2.98 -32.22 2.31
N ALA A 525 2.11 -31.21 2.21
CA ALA A 525 1.06 -31.23 1.21
C ALA A 525 1.61 -30.99 -0.20
N PRO A 526 1.00 -31.60 -1.24
CA PRO A 526 1.31 -31.28 -2.62
C PRO A 526 1.26 -29.77 -2.90
N THR A 527 1.99 -29.30 -3.90
CA THR A 527 1.90 -27.93 -4.38
C THR A 527 1.13 -27.88 -5.70
N VAL A 528 0.10 -27.04 -5.78
CA VAL A 528 -0.69 -26.81 -7.00
C VAL A 528 -0.48 -25.38 -7.49
N GLN A 529 -0.09 -25.22 -8.74
CA GLN A 529 0.03 -23.92 -9.41
C GLN A 529 -0.78 -23.91 -10.69
N LEU A 530 -1.59 -22.88 -10.89
CA LEU A 530 -2.35 -22.68 -12.13
C LEU A 530 -1.69 -21.55 -12.93
N ASP A 531 -1.66 -21.71 -14.26
CA ASP A 531 -1.32 -20.61 -15.16
C ASP A 531 -2.41 -19.52 -15.07
N PRO A 532 -2.11 -18.26 -15.46
CA PRO A 532 -3.09 -17.17 -15.39
C PRO A 532 -4.43 -17.52 -16.07
N ILE A 533 -5.49 -17.56 -15.29
CA ILE A 533 -6.86 -17.78 -15.75
C ILE A 533 -7.51 -16.42 -16.01
N PRO A 534 -8.20 -16.22 -17.15
CA PRO A 534 -8.88 -14.96 -17.44
C PRO A 534 -10.04 -14.74 -16.46
N SER A 535 -10.25 -13.50 -16.00
CA SER A 535 -11.36 -13.14 -15.13
C SER A 535 -12.73 -13.20 -15.82
N SER A 536 -12.74 -13.15 -17.16
CA SER A 536 -13.95 -13.22 -17.99
C SER A 536 -13.66 -13.86 -19.34
N THR A 537 -14.65 -14.51 -19.94
CA THR A 537 -14.52 -15.18 -21.25
C THR A 537 -15.77 -15.00 -22.12
N SER A 538 -15.54 -14.71 -23.40
CA SER A 538 -16.55 -14.68 -24.47
C SER A 538 -16.99 -16.05 -24.97
N HIS A 539 -16.24 -17.08 -24.58
CA HIS A 539 -16.49 -18.46 -24.97
C HIS A 539 -16.92 -19.26 -23.75
N ALA A 540 -17.95 -20.09 -23.93
CA ALA A 540 -18.44 -20.98 -22.88
C ALA A 540 -17.39 -22.02 -22.43
N SER A 541 -16.28 -22.17 -23.16
CA SER A 541 -15.18 -23.06 -22.81
C SER A 541 -13.82 -22.48 -23.14
N PHE A 542 -12.83 -22.71 -22.28
CA PHE A 542 -11.43 -22.32 -22.50
C PHE A 542 -10.46 -23.40 -21.95
N PHE A 543 -9.19 -23.31 -22.31
CA PHE A 543 -8.14 -24.21 -21.80
C PHE A 543 -7.51 -23.63 -20.54
N MET A 544 -7.41 -24.46 -19.51
CA MET A 544 -6.61 -24.21 -18.33
C MET A 544 -5.39 -25.12 -18.34
N SER A 545 -4.25 -24.60 -17.93
CA SER A 545 -3.07 -25.38 -17.61
C SER A 545 -2.55 -25.02 -16.22
N GLY A 546 -1.77 -25.93 -15.66
CA GLY A 546 -1.15 -25.78 -14.37
C GLY A 546 -0.12 -26.87 -14.14
N SER A 547 0.46 -26.89 -12.95
CA SER A 547 1.35 -27.95 -12.50
C SER A 547 1.00 -28.39 -11.09
N VAL A 548 1.23 -29.67 -10.83
CA VAL A 548 1.17 -30.26 -9.49
C VAL A 548 2.50 -30.95 -9.21
N SER A 549 3.06 -30.72 -8.03
CA SER A 549 4.33 -31.31 -7.60
C SER A 549 4.25 -31.68 -6.13
N ASP A 550 5.08 -32.62 -5.70
CA ASP A 550 5.19 -32.98 -4.29
C ASP A 550 6.64 -33.25 -3.89
N ASN A 551 6.91 -33.40 -2.60
CA ASN A 551 8.24 -33.77 -2.08
C ASN A 551 8.62 -35.23 -2.42
N LEU A 552 7.65 -36.14 -2.56
CA LEU A 552 7.86 -37.54 -2.90
C LEU A 552 7.37 -37.86 -4.32
N GLU A 553 8.25 -38.37 -5.19
CA GLU A 553 7.91 -38.63 -6.59
C GLU A 553 6.85 -39.74 -6.73
N GLY A 554 5.76 -39.43 -7.42
CA GLY A 554 4.69 -40.39 -7.70
C GLY A 554 3.66 -40.55 -6.58
N ASP A 555 3.71 -39.71 -5.55
CA ASP A 555 2.89 -39.81 -4.34
C ASP A 555 1.50 -39.14 -4.44
N LEU A 556 1.00 -38.80 -5.63
CA LEU A 556 -0.30 -38.14 -5.74
C LEU A 556 -1.43 -39.18 -5.76
N ALA A 557 -2.26 -39.21 -4.72
CA ALA A 557 -3.45 -40.04 -4.67
C ALA A 557 -4.58 -39.49 -5.57
N SER A 558 -4.78 -38.17 -5.60
CA SER A 558 -5.78 -37.54 -6.45
C SER A 558 -5.44 -36.11 -6.83
N VAL A 559 -5.88 -35.70 -8.02
CA VAL A 559 -5.86 -34.30 -8.46
C VAL A 559 -7.23 -34.02 -9.06
N THR A 560 -7.94 -33.02 -8.54
CA THR A 560 -9.35 -32.78 -8.86
C THR A 560 -9.56 -31.32 -9.22
N LEU A 561 -10.10 -31.09 -10.41
CA LEU A 561 -10.63 -29.79 -10.83
C LEU A 561 -12.06 -29.63 -10.31
N ILE A 562 -12.33 -28.52 -9.63
CA ILE A 562 -13.64 -28.19 -9.06
C ILE A 562 -14.15 -26.92 -9.74
N ILE A 563 -15.31 -27.02 -10.41
CA ILE A 563 -16.02 -25.89 -11.05
C ILE A 563 -17.41 -25.78 -10.44
N ASN A 564 -17.73 -24.70 -9.72
CA ASN A 564 -19.03 -24.50 -9.06
C ASN A 564 -19.51 -25.74 -8.25
N SER A 565 -18.58 -26.41 -7.57
CA SER A 565 -18.78 -27.67 -6.83
C SER A 565 -18.88 -28.97 -7.67
N ALA A 566 -18.80 -28.90 -8.99
CA ALA A 566 -18.67 -30.10 -9.83
C ALA A 566 -17.20 -30.52 -9.92
N GLU A 567 -16.92 -31.79 -9.61
CA GLU A 567 -15.56 -32.34 -9.56
C GLU A 567 -15.22 -33.12 -10.84
N THR A 568 -14.01 -32.91 -11.35
CA THR A 568 -13.44 -33.62 -12.50
C THR A 568 -12.04 -34.12 -12.15
N ALA A 569 -11.80 -35.41 -12.28
CA ALA A 569 -10.48 -35.99 -12.04
C ALA A 569 -9.47 -35.57 -13.11
N LEU A 570 -8.28 -35.16 -12.67
CA LEU A 570 -7.11 -34.85 -13.47
C LEU A 570 -6.04 -35.95 -13.33
N PRO A 571 -5.01 -35.97 -14.19
CA PRO A 571 -3.92 -36.93 -14.06
C PRO A 571 -3.18 -36.80 -12.71
N THR A 572 -2.92 -37.93 -12.05
CA THR A 572 -2.16 -38.02 -10.80
C THR A 572 -0.64 -38.05 -11.01
N ARG A 573 -0.16 -37.74 -12.23
CA ARG A 573 1.27 -37.65 -12.49
C ARG A 573 1.76 -36.25 -12.14
N GLN A 574 2.79 -36.15 -11.31
CA GLN A 574 3.46 -34.87 -11.05
C GLN A 574 3.98 -34.23 -12.35
N GLY A 575 3.88 -32.92 -12.43
CA GLY A 575 4.21 -32.11 -13.59
C GLY A 575 3.02 -31.30 -14.11
N VAL A 576 3.09 -30.93 -15.38
CA VAL A 576 2.07 -30.08 -16.01
C VAL A 576 0.84 -30.87 -16.44
N PHE A 577 -0.33 -30.27 -16.24
CA PHE A 577 -1.60 -30.75 -16.75
C PHE A 577 -2.30 -29.67 -17.57
N SER A 578 -3.23 -30.09 -18.42
CA SER A 578 -4.10 -29.19 -19.18
C SER A 578 -5.50 -29.77 -19.24
N GLN A 579 -6.52 -28.94 -19.04
CA GLN A 579 -7.91 -29.34 -19.04
C GLN A 579 -8.78 -28.29 -19.73
N THR A 580 -9.76 -28.75 -20.52
CA THR A 580 -10.81 -27.87 -21.02
C THR A 580 -11.83 -27.63 -19.92
N VAL A 581 -12.07 -26.36 -19.61
CA VAL A 581 -13.07 -25.90 -18.65
C VAL A 581 -14.26 -25.34 -19.40
N THR A 582 -15.46 -25.73 -18.97
CA THR A 582 -16.72 -25.18 -19.47
C THR A 582 -17.40 -24.39 -18.36
N VAL A 583 -17.71 -23.13 -18.63
CA VAL A 583 -18.40 -22.22 -17.70
C VAL A 583 -19.85 -21.99 -18.17
N GLY A 584 -20.78 -21.97 -17.22
CA GLY A 584 -22.19 -21.69 -17.47
C GLY A 584 -22.50 -20.18 -17.47
N GLY A 585 -23.75 -19.81 -17.74
CA GLY A 585 -24.19 -18.40 -17.68
C GLY A 585 -23.97 -17.79 -16.29
N GLY A 586 -23.24 -16.68 -16.23
CA GLY A 586 -22.87 -15.99 -14.99
C GLY A 586 -21.45 -16.28 -14.52
N SER A 587 -21.20 -16.07 -13.23
CA SER A 587 -19.89 -16.25 -12.60
C SER A 587 -19.67 -17.71 -12.19
N SER A 588 -18.55 -18.30 -12.61
CA SER A 588 -18.11 -19.63 -12.21
C SER A 588 -16.86 -19.58 -11.34
N THR A 589 -16.83 -20.34 -10.24
CA THR A 589 -15.64 -20.51 -9.40
C THR A 589 -14.88 -21.75 -9.80
N ILE A 590 -13.56 -21.64 -9.80
CA ILE A 590 -12.63 -22.64 -10.29
C ILE A 590 -11.50 -22.79 -9.29
N LEU A 591 -11.24 -24.02 -8.85
CA LEU A 591 -10.01 -24.37 -8.13
C LEU A 591 -9.61 -25.81 -8.47
N VAL A 592 -8.32 -26.09 -8.31
CA VAL A 592 -7.77 -27.46 -8.35
C VAL A 592 -7.29 -27.84 -6.95
N ARG A 593 -7.69 -29.04 -6.51
CA ARG A 593 -7.27 -29.70 -5.27
C ARG A 593 -6.35 -30.86 -5.59
N ALA A 594 -5.25 -31.01 -4.87
CA ALA A 594 -4.41 -32.20 -4.92
C ALA A 594 -4.33 -32.85 -3.54
N VAL A 595 -4.28 -34.18 -3.52
CA VAL A 595 -4.14 -35.01 -2.32
C VAL A 595 -3.08 -36.06 -2.58
N ASP A 596 -2.12 -36.24 -1.67
CA ASP A 596 -1.09 -37.29 -1.74
C ASP A 596 -1.58 -38.64 -1.17
N GLU A 597 -0.77 -39.71 -1.23
CA GLU A 597 -1.13 -41.01 -0.64
C GLU A 597 -1.04 -41.03 0.89
N ALA A 598 -0.38 -40.06 1.52
CA ALA A 598 -0.36 -39.86 2.98
C ALA A 598 -1.62 -39.17 3.51
N GLY A 599 -2.41 -38.54 2.63
CA GLY A 599 -3.64 -37.83 2.93
C GLY A 599 -3.48 -36.32 3.12
N ASN A 600 -2.31 -35.73 2.86
CA ASN A 600 -2.17 -34.27 2.85
C ASN A 600 -2.88 -33.70 1.62
N SER A 601 -3.56 -32.56 1.82
CA SER A 601 -4.33 -31.91 0.76
C SER A 601 -3.92 -30.45 0.64
N SER A 602 -3.85 -29.96 -0.60
CA SER A 602 -3.71 -28.55 -0.91
C SER A 602 -4.67 -28.11 -1.99
N ASP A 603 -5.05 -26.84 -1.93
CA ASP A 603 -5.87 -26.18 -2.93
C ASP A 603 -5.04 -25.09 -3.63
N SER A 604 -5.21 -24.96 -4.93
CA SER A 604 -4.84 -23.73 -5.64
C SER A 604 -5.72 -22.56 -5.20
N PRO A 605 -5.33 -21.29 -5.48
CA PRO A 605 -6.21 -20.15 -5.30
C PRO A 605 -7.54 -20.34 -6.04
N THR A 606 -8.64 -19.88 -5.44
CA THR A 606 -9.94 -19.87 -6.12
C THR A 606 -9.98 -18.75 -7.14
N PHE A 607 -10.23 -19.11 -8.40
CA PHE A 607 -10.43 -18.17 -9.50
C PHE A 607 -11.92 -18.03 -9.79
N THR A 608 -12.33 -16.81 -10.11
CA THR A 608 -13.70 -16.52 -10.54
C THR A 608 -13.67 -16.08 -11.99
N VAL A 609 -14.43 -16.77 -12.84
CA VAL A 609 -14.54 -16.48 -14.27
C VAL A 609 -15.99 -16.19 -14.62
N SER A 610 -16.26 -14.98 -15.13
CA SER A 610 -17.58 -14.64 -15.66
C SER A 610 -17.69 -14.97 -17.15
N PHE A 611 -18.73 -15.71 -17.53
CA PHE A 611 -19.11 -15.85 -18.93
C PHE A 611 -19.93 -14.62 -19.34
N ASP A 612 -19.40 -13.86 -20.29
CA ASP A 612 -20.04 -12.69 -20.87
C ASP A 612 -19.98 -12.81 -22.39
N SER A 613 -21.12 -12.79 -23.08
CA SER A 613 -21.20 -12.91 -24.53
C SER A 613 -21.63 -11.62 -25.23
N ASP A 614 -21.92 -10.57 -24.45
CA ASP A 614 -22.49 -9.34 -24.99
C ASP A 614 -21.37 -8.31 -25.21
N PRO A 615 -21.16 -7.81 -26.43
CA PRO A 615 -20.13 -6.80 -26.68
C PRO A 615 -20.48 -5.45 -26.02
N PRO A 616 -19.48 -4.59 -25.78
CA PRO A 616 -19.71 -3.21 -25.34
C PRO A 616 -20.73 -2.49 -26.23
N THR A 617 -21.69 -1.82 -25.61
CA THR A 617 -22.73 -1.06 -26.34
C THR A 617 -22.35 0.40 -26.60
N THR A 618 -21.21 0.84 -26.08
CA THR A 618 -20.63 2.17 -26.34
C THR A 618 -19.27 2.04 -27.01
N ALA A 619 -18.69 3.17 -27.42
CA ALA A 619 -17.41 3.22 -28.09
C ALA A 619 -16.55 4.39 -27.59
N PRO A 620 -15.24 4.36 -27.85
CA PRO A 620 -14.34 5.42 -27.44
C PRO A 620 -14.71 6.76 -28.08
N THR A 621 -14.41 7.85 -27.36
CA THR A 621 -14.71 9.21 -27.82
C THR A 621 -13.43 10.04 -27.99
N SER A 622 -13.55 11.23 -28.59
CA SER A 622 -12.44 12.17 -28.76
C SER A 622 -11.20 11.59 -29.46
N LEU A 623 -11.41 10.69 -30.43
CA LEU A 623 -10.33 10.18 -31.27
C LEU A 623 -9.65 11.33 -32.03
N SER A 624 -8.32 11.39 -31.97
CA SER A 624 -7.52 12.41 -32.63
C SER A 624 -6.14 11.87 -33.04
N THR A 625 -5.47 12.57 -33.96
CA THR A 625 -4.16 12.16 -34.48
C THR A 625 -3.07 13.20 -34.32
N SER A 626 -1.84 12.74 -34.07
CA SER A 626 -0.62 13.57 -34.10
C SER A 626 0.48 12.87 -34.89
N ALA A 627 1.51 13.59 -35.35
CA ALA A 627 2.66 12.93 -35.95
C ALA A 627 3.43 12.13 -34.88
N THR A 628 4.00 10.99 -35.22
CA THR A 628 4.88 10.27 -34.29
C THR A 628 6.20 11.04 -34.07
N PRO A 629 6.89 10.87 -32.92
CA PRO A 629 8.17 11.54 -32.64
C PRO A 629 9.27 11.28 -33.69
N ASP A 630 9.27 10.09 -34.30
CA ASP A 630 10.20 9.73 -35.37
C ASP A 630 9.78 10.27 -36.76
N SER A 631 8.67 11.01 -36.83
CA SER A 631 8.08 11.59 -38.05
C SER A 631 7.68 10.57 -39.13
N ARG A 632 7.54 9.28 -38.78
CA ARG A 632 7.25 8.20 -39.74
C ARG A 632 5.79 7.74 -39.79
N GLY A 633 4.99 8.08 -38.79
CA GLY A 633 3.62 7.56 -38.64
C GLY A 633 2.65 8.56 -38.03
N LEU A 634 1.43 8.08 -37.81
CA LEU A 634 0.39 8.78 -37.03
C LEU A 634 0.27 8.13 -35.66
N LEU A 635 0.28 8.95 -34.61
CA LEU A 635 -0.09 8.56 -33.26
C LEU A 635 -1.56 8.91 -33.05
N LEU A 636 -2.40 7.88 -32.90
CA LEU A 636 -3.81 7.98 -32.54
C LEU A 636 -3.95 8.01 -31.02
N THR A 637 -4.86 8.84 -30.51
CA THR A 637 -5.22 8.93 -29.10
C THR A 637 -6.73 9.14 -28.93
N TRP A 638 -7.33 8.51 -27.93
CA TRP A 638 -8.77 8.60 -27.63
C TRP A 638 -9.05 8.62 -26.13
N THR A 639 -10.27 9.00 -25.76
CA THR A 639 -10.79 8.86 -24.40
C THR A 639 -11.29 7.42 -24.21
N PRO A 640 -10.90 6.73 -23.11
CA PRO A 640 -11.31 5.37 -22.87
C PRO A 640 -12.83 5.23 -22.72
N ASP A 641 -13.35 4.10 -23.17
CA ASP A 641 -14.73 3.66 -22.93
C ASP A 641 -14.79 2.96 -21.57
N PRO A 642 -15.72 3.32 -20.67
CA PRO A 642 -15.87 2.68 -19.36
C PRO A 642 -16.02 1.16 -19.39
N ASP A 643 -16.63 0.62 -20.45
CA ASP A 643 -16.92 -0.81 -20.59
C ASP A 643 -15.83 -1.56 -21.38
N ALA A 644 -14.73 -0.90 -21.76
CA ALA A 644 -13.65 -1.49 -22.54
C ALA A 644 -12.53 -2.07 -21.66
N GLY A 645 -12.21 -3.35 -21.90
CA GLY A 645 -10.97 -3.99 -21.46
C GLY A 645 -9.81 -3.81 -22.44
N ALA A 646 -10.10 -3.63 -23.74
CA ALA A 646 -9.12 -3.36 -24.78
C ALA A 646 -9.77 -2.66 -26.00
N TYR A 647 -8.97 -2.34 -27.02
CA TYR A 647 -9.45 -1.66 -28.23
C TYR A 647 -8.99 -2.32 -29.52
N ASN A 648 -9.83 -2.22 -30.56
CA ASN A 648 -9.48 -2.56 -31.94
C ASN A 648 -9.39 -1.28 -32.77
N VAL A 649 -8.31 -1.13 -33.54
CA VAL A 649 -8.08 0.06 -34.37
C VAL A 649 -8.33 -0.30 -35.83
N TYR A 650 -9.23 0.43 -36.47
CA TYR A 650 -9.60 0.26 -37.86
C TYR A 650 -9.00 1.36 -38.71
N ARG A 651 -8.59 1.00 -39.93
CA ARG A 651 -8.11 1.94 -40.94
C ARG A 651 -8.69 1.61 -42.30
N SER A 652 -9.12 2.63 -43.03
CA SER A 652 -9.56 2.51 -44.42
C SER A 652 -9.04 3.67 -45.27
N THR A 653 -8.93 3.47 -46.58
CA THR A 653 -8.67 4.56 -47.54
C THR A 653 -9.96 5.26 -48.01
N THR A 654 -11.12 4.74 -47.65
CA THR A 654 -12.44 5.32 -47.90
C THR A 654 -13.17 5.55 -46.57
N PRO A 655 -14.06 6.55 -46.48
CA PRO A 655 -14.88 6.75 -45.28
C PRO A 655 -15.70 5.51 -44.95
N PHE A 656 -15.90 5.25 -43.66
CA PHE A 656 -16.74 4.16 -43.16
C PHE A 656 -17.38 4.57 -41.83
N THR A 657 -18.55 4.03 -41.56
CA THR A 657 -19.27 4.16 -40.28
C THR A 657 -19.45 2.80 -39.60
N ASP A 658 -19.11 1.72 -40.28
CA ASP A 658 -19.19 0.34 -39.82
C ASP A 658 -17.90 -0.39 -40.22
N GLY A 659 -17.24 -0.97 -39.23
CA GLY A 659 -15.97 -1.68 -39.36
C GLY A 659 -16.13 -3.17 -39.66
N SER A 660 -17.35 -3.70 -39.72
CA SER A 660 -17.62 -5.15 -39.85
C SER A 660 -17.05 -5.78 -41.13
N ALA A 661 -16.86 -4.99 -42.19
CA ALA A 661 -16.23 -5.41 -43.44
C ALA A 661 -14.71 -5.21 -43.48
N LEU A 662 -14.13 -4.61 -42.42
CA LEU A 662 -12.71 -4.28 -42.33
C LEU A 662 -12.00 -5.24 -41.37
N THR A 663 -10.75 -5.55 -41.67
CA THR A 663 -9.85 -6.17 -40.70
C THR A 663 -9.17 -5.06 -39.89
N PRO A 664 -9.22 -5.08 -38.55
CA PRO A 664 -8.48 -4.14 -37.71
C PRO A 664 -6.99 -4.18 -38.05
N ILE A 665 -6.33 -3.02 -38.03
CA ILE A 665 -4.87 -2.94 -38.15
C ILE A 665 -4.16 -3.26 -36.83
N ALA A 666 -4.90 -3.21 -35.72
CA ALA A 666 -4.47 -3.69 -34.42
C ALA A 666 -5.67 -4.18 -33.61
N THR A 667 -5.46 -5.23 -32.82
CA THR A 667 -6.44 -5.81 -31.89
C THR A 667 -5.86 -5.89 -30.49
N ALA A 668 -6.73 -5.98 -29.48
CA ALA A 668 -6.34 -6.09 -28.08
C ALA A 668 -5.36 -4.99 -27.60
N VAL A 669 -5.54 -3.76 -28.11
CA VAL A 669 -4.73 -2.61 -27.70
C VAL A 669 -5.14 -2.24 -26.26
N ALA A 670 -4.26 -2.45 -25.29
CA ALA A 670 -4.54 -2.22 -23.86
C ALA A 670 -4.48 -0.74 -23.44
N THR A 671 -3.92 0.13 -24.28
CA THR A 671 -3.77 1.57 -23.99
C THR A 671 -4.70 2.42 -24.84
N THR A 672 -4.94 3.66 -24.45
CA THR A 672 -5.78 4.62 -25.19
C THR A 672 -5.02 5.36 -26.29
N SER A 673 -4.00 4.70 -26.84
CA SER A 673 -3.17 5.23 -27.92
C SER A 673 -2.61 4.12 -28.79
N TYR A 674 -2.40 4.42 -30.08
CA TYR A 674 -1.80 3.48 -31.03
C TYR A 674 -0.97 4.25 -32.08
N SER A 675 0.22 3.74 -32.43
CA SER A 675 1.06 4.33 -33.46
C SER A 675 0.98 3.53 -34.76
N ASP A 676 0.40 4.13 -35.79
CA ASP A 676 0.40 3.57 -37.15
C ASP A 676 1.57 4.10 -37.96
N THR A 677 2.63 3.30 -38.05
CA THR A 677 3.82 3.60 -38.87
C THR A 677 3.72 3.05 -40.30
N THR A 678 2.60 2.40 -40.65
CA THR A 678 2.38 1.82 -41.97
C THR A 678 1.58 2.73 -42.90
N VAL A 679 1.10 3.87 -42.38
CA VAL A 679 0.36 4.88 -43.14
C VAL A 679 1.21 5.47 -44.26
N LEU A 680 0.60 5.65 -45.44
CA LEU A 680 1.27 6.27 -46.58
C LEU A 680 1.29 7.79 -46.44
N GLN A 681 2.48 8.37 -46.41
CA GLN A 681 2.65 9.82 -46.36
C GLN A 681 1.99 10.51 -47.58
N GLY A 682 1.33 11.63 -47.32
CA GLY A 682 0.68 12.49 -48.29
C GLY A 682 -0.69 12.01 -48.76
N ARG A 683 -1.23 10.95 -48.17
CA ARG A 683 -2.57 10.41 -48.45
C ARG A 683 -3.43 10.42 -47.19
N THR A 684 -4.74 10.56 -47.41
CA THR A 684 -5.75 10.46 -46.34
C THR A 684 -6.03 9.00 -46.02
N SER A 685 -6.14 8.70 -44.74
CA SER A 685 -6.73 7.47 -44.21
C SER A 685 -7.85 7.83 -43.23
N TYR A 686 -8.84 6.97 -43.09
CA TYR A 686 -9.94 7.10 -42.16
C TYR A 686 -9.70 6.13 -41.00
N TYR A 687 -9.86 6.60 -39.77
CA TYR A 687 -9.65 5.80 -38.57
C TYR A 687 -10.87 5.82 -37.68
N ALA A 688 -11.14 4.68 -37.08
CA ALA A 688 -12.10 4.52 -36.01
C ALA A 688 -11.60 3.44 -35.04
N VAL A 689 -12.08 3.48 -33.81
CA VAL A 689 -11.72 2.54 -32.75
C VAL A 689 -13.00 1.91 -32.22
N SER A 690 -13.02 0.59 -32.07
CA SER A 690 -14.07 -0.13 -31.33
C SER A 690 -13.54 -0.54 -29.97
N SER A 691 -14.46 -0.68 -29.02
CA SER A 691 -14.18 -1.29 -27.73
C SER A 691 -14.22 -2.81 -27.82
N ALA A 692 -13.41 -3.45 -26.98
CA ALA A 692 -13.51 -4.84 -26.62
C ALA A 692 -13.67 -4.90 -25.10
N ASP A 693 -14.66 -5.64 -24.59
CA ASP A 693 -14.79 -5.84 -23.13
C ASP A 693 -13.62 -6.70 -22.59
N THR A 694 -13.62 -6.96 -21.28
CA THR A 694 -12.62 -7.84 -20.65
C THR A 694 -12.74 -9.30 -21.08
N ALA A 695 -13.88 -9.72 -21.65
CA ALA A 695 -14.14 -11.05 -22.17
C ALA A 695 -13.68 -11.22 -23.64
N GLY A 696 -13.30 -10.12 -24.28
CA GLY A 696 -12.89 -10.03 -25.68
C GLY A 696 -14.05 -9.92 -26.66
N ASN A 697 -15.29 -9.66 -26.20
CA ASN A 697 -16.42 -9.38 -27.09
C ASN A 697 -16.26 -8.01 -27.72
N THR A 698 -16.55 -7.92 -29.02
CA THR A 698 -16.39 -6.69 -29.80
C THR A 698 -17.56 -6.56 -30.77
N ASP A 699 -18.07 -5.34 -30.94
CA ASP A 699 -19.00 -5.03 -32.02
C ASP A 699 -18.36 -4.01 -32.97
N ALA A 700 -18.05 -4.45 -34.19
CA ALA A 700 -17.41 -3.61 -35.20
C ALA A 700 -18.39 -2.58 -35.82
N SER A 701 -19.69 -2.66 -35.52
CA SER A 701 -20.69 -1.65 -35.90
C SER A 701 -20.77 -0.48 -34.91
N ILE A 702 -20.23 -0.64 -33.70
CA ILE A 702 -20.18 0.39 -32.65
C ILE A 702 -18.76 0.95 -32.59
N LEU A 703 -18.56 2.08 -33.28
CA LEU A 703 -17.25 2.71 -33.46
C LEU A 703 -17.22 4.11 -32.87
N SER A 704 -16.02 4.57 -32.49
CA SER A 704 -15.74 5.98 -32.29
C SER A 704 -16.12 6.78 -33.55
N PRO A 705 -16.48 8.07 -33.45
CA PRO A 705 -16.62 8.91 -34.63
C PRO A 705 -15.41 8.80 -35.56
N THR A 706 -15.66 8.46 -36.82
CA THR A 706 -14.59 8.25 -37.80
C THR A 706 -13.91 9.57 -38.12
N ILE A 707 -12.59 9.62 -37.94
CA ILE A 707 -11.77 10.79 -38.29
C ILE A 707 -11.02 10.56 -39.61
N ASN A 708 -10.76 11.63 -40.35
CA ASN A 708 -9.84 11.61 -41.48
C ASN A 708 -8.47 12.10 -41.02
N ALA A 709 -7.40 11.39 -41.37
CA ALA A 709 -6.05 11.80 -41.02
C ALA A 709 -5.09 11.59 -42.20
N ALA A 710 -4.25 12.59 -42.47
CA ALA A 710 -3.17 12.49 -43.44
C ALA A 710 -1.83 12.87 -42.81
N LEU A 711 -0.83 11.99 -42.93
CA LEU A 711 0.54 12.31 -42.54
C LEU A 711 1.21 13.10 -43.66
N ILE A 712 1.47 14.40 -43.48
CA ILE A 712 2.07 15.26 -44.51
C ILE A 712 3.45 15.75 -44.05
N GLY A 713 4.46 15.61 -44.89
CA GLY A 713 5.83 16.10 -44.63
C GLY A 713 6.43 16.82 -45.83
N GLY A 714 7.76 16.73 -45.99
CA GLY A 714 8.49 17.54 -46.98
C GLY A 714 8.06 17.38 -48.44
N ARG A 715 7.44 16.25 -48.82
CA ARG A 715 6.93 16.02 -50.18
C ARG A 715 5.56 16.65 -50.46
N GLY A 716 4.90 17.22 -49.46
CA GLY A 716 3.51 17.67 -49.56
C GLY A 716 2.53 16.48 -49.57
N GLY A 717 1.29 16.74 -49.96
CA GLY A 717 0.23 15.72 -49.97
C GLY A 717 -1.16 16.32 -49.89
N SER A 718 -2.17 15.49 -49.59
CA SER A 718 -3.51 16.00 -49.32
C SER A 718 -4.25 15.26 -48.21
N ALA A 719 -4.99 16.04 -47.43
CA ALA A 719 -6.02 15.57 -46.52
C ALA A 719 -7.40 15.79 -47.16
N SER A 720 -8.29 14.83 -47.04
CA SER A 720 -9.64 14.87 -47.60
C SER A 720 -10.66 14.37 -46.59
N LEU A 721 -11.84 14.96 -46.60
CA LEU A 721 -13.00 14.52 -45.83
C LEU A 721 -13.99 13.83 -46.78
N ALA A 722 -14.92 13.04 -46.20
CA ALA A 722 -15.87 12.21 -46.95
C ALA A 722 -16.81 13.00 -47.87
N ASP A 723 -17.12 14.25 -47.50
CA ASP A 723 -17.96 15.18 -48.23
C ASP A 723 -17.29 15.75 -49.50
N GLY A 724 -15.99 15.48 -49.70
CA GLY A 724 -15.18 16.00 -50.79
C GLY A 724 -14.34 17.23 -50.42
N THR A 725 -14.42 17.73 -49.18
CA THR A 725 -13.52 18.78 -48.70
C THR A 725 -12.07 18.29 -48.77
N ARG A 726 -11.16 19.15 -49.24
CA ARG A 726 -9.76 18.78 -49.45
C ARG A 726 -8.80 19.90 -49.12
N LEU A 727 -7.76 19.60 -48.35
CA LEU A 727 -6.57 20.43 -48.18
C LEU A 727 -5.42 19.84 -49.00
N ALA A 728 -4.94 20.60 -50.00
CA ALA A 728 -3.80 20.25 -50.84
C ALA A 728 -2.55 21.03 -50.40
N VAL A 729 -1.54 20.31 -49.91
CA VAL A 729 -0.31 20.91 -49.39
C VAL A 729 0.82 20.68 -50.41
N THR A 730 1.48 21.77 -50.80
CA THR A 730 2.64 21.72 -51.71
C THR A 730 3.89 21.17 -51.01
N PRO A 731 4.94 20.76 -51.75
CA PRO A 731 6.21 20.34 -51.14
C PRO A 731 6.79 21.42 -50.22
N LEU A 732 7.24 21.00 -49.04
CA LEU A 732 7.67 21.88 -47.93
C LEU A 732 6.59 22.88 -47.50
N GLY A 733 5.31 22.53 -47.66
CA GLY A 733 4.18 23.42 -47.35
C GLY A 733 4.00 23.66 -45.85
N LEU A 734 3.97 22.59 -45.03
CA LEU A 734 3.79 22.74 -43.58
C LEU A 734 5.06 23.26 -42.89
N PHE A 735 6.23 22.68 -43.21
CA PHE A 735 7.49 22.96 -42.56
C PHE A 735 8.59 23.27 -43.58
N ALA A 736 9.51 24.18 -43.22
CA ALA A 736 10.75 24.40 -43.97
C ALA A 736 11.70 23.18 -43.90
N ASN A 737 11.71 22.47 -42.77
CA ASN A 737 12.48 21.25 -42.60
C ASN A 737 11.70 20.05 -43.15
N GLY A 738 12.18 19.48 -44.26
CA GLY A 738 11.54 18.34 -44.92
C GLY A 738 11.53 17.02 -44.13
N LEU A 739 12.25 16.95 -43.01
CA LEU A 739 12.24 15.80 -42.09
C LEU A 739 11.06 15.81 -41.12
N LEU A 740 10.40 16.95 -40.93
CA LEU A 740 9.25 17.06 -40.04
C LEU A 740 7.96 16.65 -40.76
N THR A 741 7.05 16.04 -40.00
CA THR A 741 5.71 15.69 -40.46
C THR A 741 4.64 16.27 -39.54
N GLY A 742 3.46 16.49 -40.09
CA GLY A 742 2.26 16.90 -39.37
C GLY A 742 1.12 15.95 -39.69
N ALA A 743 0.34 15.60 -38.67
CA ALA A 743 -0.94 14.90 -38.84
C ALA A 743 -2.00 15.95 -39.15
N VAL A 744 -2.63 15.84 -40.32
CA VAL A 744 -3.66 16.76 -40.79
C VAL A 744 -5.03 16.11 -40.66
N GLU A 745 -5.92 16.76 -39.90
CA GLU A 745 -7.32 16.42 -39.68
C GLU A 745 -8.23 17.53 -40.23
N ILE A 746 -9.39 17.15 -40.78
CA ILE A 746 -10.42 18.09 -41.23
C ILE A 746 -11.72 17.74 -40.48
N GLY A 747 -12.07 18.52 -39.47
CA GLY A 747 -13.24 18.29 -38.63
C GLY A 747 -14.40 19.24 -38.91
N GLU A 748 -15.52 19.00 -38.22
CA GLU A 748 -16.66 19.91 -38.15
C GLU A 748 -16.77 20.49 -36.72
N PRO A 749 -16.45 21.77 -36.52
CA PRO A 749 -16.49 22.40 -35.20
C PRO A 749 -17.93 22.69 -34.75
N THR A 750 -18.15 22.77 -33.43
CA THR A 750 -19.45 23.12 -32.82
C THR A 750 -19.35 24.39 -31.98
N GLY A 751 -20.47 25.10 -31.80
CA GLY A 751 -20.54 26.25 -30.87
C GLY A 751 -19.87 27.54 -31.34
N LEU A 752 -19.84 27.80 -32.65
CA LEU A 752 -19.16 28.96 -33.24
C LEU A 752 -20.04 30.21 -33.35
N THR A 753 -19.40 31.37 -33.48
CA THR A 753 -20.06 32.63 -33.83
C THR A 753 -20.68 32.56 -35.23
N THR A 754 -21.92 33.03 -35.36
CA THR A 754 -22.67 32.99 -36.62
C THR A 754 -22.04 33.90 -37.66
N LEU A 755 -21.64 33.33 -38.80
CA LEU A 755 -21.33 34.08 -40.01
C LEU A 755 -22.64 34.36 -40.75
N ASP A 756 -22.94 35.63 -41.00
CA ASP A 756 -24.10 36.03 -41.79
C ASP A 756 -23.99 35.49 -43.22
N ASN A 757 -25.11 35.05 -43.78
CA ASN A 757 -25.20 34.42 -45.11
C ASN A 757 -24.31 33.17 -45.30
N ALA A 758 -23.96 32.49 -44.21
CA ALA A 758 -23.21 31.25 -44.29
C ALA A 758 -23.99 30.13 -44.98
N VAL A 759 -23.28 29.36 -45.82
CA VAL A 759 -23.80 28.15 -46.44
C VAL A 759 -23.77 27.02 -45.42
N ALA A 760 -24.94 26.48 -45.09
CA ALA A 760 -25.08 25.41 -44.12
C ALA A 760 -24.25 24.17 -44.50
N GLY A 761 -23.62 23.54 -43.51
CA GLY A 761 -22.83 22.32 -43.71
C GLY A 761 -21.46 22.52 -44.37
N THR A 762 -20.95 23.76 -44.48
CA THR A 762 -19.64 24.06 -45.09
C THR A 762 -18.56 24.44 -44.08
N THR A 763 -18.87 24.41 -42.77
CA THR A 763 -17.92 24.77 -41.72
C THR A 763 -16.88 23.67 -41.52
N ARG A 764 -15.60 23.99 -41.64
CA ARG A 764 -14.49 23.04 -41.56
C ARG A 764 -13.42 23.55 -40.62
N GLU A 765 -12.98 22.71 -39.69
CA GLU A 765 -11.83 22.97 -38.84
C GLU A 765 -10.61 22.21 -39.36
N LEU A 766 -9.59 22.94 -39.80
CA LEU A 766 -8.30 22.36 -40.17
C LEU A 766 -7.41 22.30 -38.93
N THR A 767 -7.09 21.08 -38.49
CA THR A 767 -6.19 20.85 -37.36
C THR A 767 -4.95 20.11 -37.85
N ILE A 768 -3.77 20.68 -37.57
CA ILE A 768 -2.49 20.08 -37.94
C ILE A 768 -1.65 19.91 -36.67
N ARG A 769 -1.45 18.67 -36.22
CA ARG A 769 -0.72 18.37 -34.98
C ARG A 769 0.68 17.83 -35.27
N THR A 770 1.68 18.43 -34.62
CA THR A 770 3.10 18.03 -34.74
C THR A 770 3.41 16.84 -33.81
N ALA A 771 4.66 16.36 -33.86
CA ALA A 771 5.17 15.34 -32.94
C ALA A 771 5.10 15.73 -31.45
N THR A 772 5.08 17.03 -31.14
CA THR A 772 4.90 17.53 -29.76
C THR A 772 3.43 17.73 -29.40
N ARG A 773 2.50 17.27 -30.26
CA ARG A 773 1.04 17.42 -30.15
C ARG A 773 0.53 18.86 -30.19
N GLN A 774 1.40 19.83 -30.46
CA GLN A 774 1.01 21.22 -30.67
C GLN A 774 0.32 21.41 -32.02
N VAL A 775 -0.69 22.28 -32.06
CA VAL A 775 -1.34 22.67 -33.31
C VAL A 775 -0.47 23.66 -34.05
N LEU A 776 -0.19 23.40 -35.32
CA LEU A 776 0.57 24.26 -36.20
C LEU A 776 -0.28 25.45 -36.65
N THR A 777 0.01 26.64 -36.16
CA THR A 777 -0.79 27.86 -36.43
C THR A 777 -0.42 28.58 -37.72
N SER A 778 0.71 28.26 -38.35
CA SER A 778 1.14 28.84 -39.63
C SER A 778 1.89 27.84 -40.50
N PHE A 779 1.72 27.95 -41.81
CA PHE A 779 2.37 27.09 -42.80
C PHE A 779 3.60 27.80 -43.37
N ASN A 780 4.61 27.01 -43.75
CA ASN A 780 5.78 27.53 -44.46
C ASN A 780 5.45 28.04 -45.87
N ARG A 781 4.45 27.44 -46.55
CA ARG A 781 3.90 27.90 -47.83
C ARG A 781 2.39 27.70 -47.84
N ALA A 782 1.68 28.54 -48.60
CA ALA A 782 0.24 28.42 -48.75
C ALA A 782 -0.17 27.03 -49.29
N ALA A 783 -1.24 26.49 -48.73
CA ALA A 783 -1.93 25.28 -49.16
C ALA A 783 -3.26 25.67 -49.82
N THR A 784 -3.84 24.77 -50.62
CA THR A 784 -5.14 25.01 -51.25
C THR A 784 -6.22 24.27 -50.48
N LEU A 785 -7.15 24.99 -49.86
CA LEU A 785 -8.37 24.43 -49.27
C LEU A 785 -9.48 24.47 -50.31
N SER A 786 -10.17 23.36 -50.51
CA SER A 786 -11.32 23.22 -51.41
C SER A 786 -12.52 22.69 -50.63
N ILE A 787 -13.64 23.42 -50.62
CA ILE A 787 -14.88 23.05 -49.94
C ILE A 787 -15.99 22.89 -51.00
N PRO A 788 -16.61 21.71 -51.12
CA PRO A 788 -17.80 21.49 -51.96
C PRO A 788 -19.00 22.26 -51.43
N VAL A 789 -19.78 22.82 -52.33
CA VAL A 789 -21.00 23.56 -51.98
C VAL A 789 -22.22 22.67 -52.26
N PRO A 790 -23.20 22.59 -51.33
CA PRO A 790 -24.44 21.83 -51.54
C PRO A 790 -25.17 22.21 -52.82
N GLY A 791 -25.84 21.24 -53.44
CA GLY A 791 -26.37 21.37 -54.80
C GLY A 791 -27.66 22.18 -54.94
N ASP A 792 -28.30 22.48 -53.82
CA ASP A 792 -29.56 23.21 -53.62
C ASP A 792 -29.37 24.71 -53.36
N SER A 793 -28.13 25.17 -53.18
CA SER A 793 -27.83 26.59 -52.98
C SER A 793 -27.72 27.36 -54.31
N GLU A 794 -28.49 28.44 -54.47
CA GLU A 794 -28.43 29.35 -55.62
C GLU A 794 -27.49 30.53 -55.32
N PHE A 795 -26.52 30.82 -56.20
CA PHE A 795 -25.54 31.89 -55.98
C PHE A 795 -25.41 32.81 -57.20
N THR A 796 -25.00 34.06 -56.96
CA THR A 796 -24.64 35.04 -58.00
C THR A 796 -23.27 34.71 -58.63
N ALA A 797 -22.89 35.39 -59.72
CA ALA A 797 -21.64 35.09 -60.44
C ALA A 797 -20.36 35.28 -59.58
N ASP A 798 -20.43 36.16 -58.58
CA ASP A 798 -19.34 36.60 -57.70
C ASP A 798 -19.46 36.04 -56.25
N SER A 799 -20.32 35.03 -56.03
CA SER A 799 -20.59 34.36 -54.76
C SER A 799 -20.63 32.82 -54.98
N PRO A 800 -20.27 31.96 -54.00
CA PRO A 800 -19.84 32.25 -52.62
C PRO A 800 -18.31 32.18 -52.40
N THR A 801 -17.82 32.70 -51.26
CA THR A 801 -16.40 32.77 -50.87
C THR A 801 -16.13 32.05 -49.54
N ILE A 802 -14.85 31.74 -49.25
CA ILE A 802 -14.40 31.12 -47.99
C ILE A 802 -13.99 32.23 -47.01
N TYR A 803 -14.49 32.15 -45.78
CA TYR A 803 -14.08 33.00 -44.66
C TYR A 803 -13.30 32.17 -43.65
N GLN A 804 -12.37 32.80 -42.94
CA GLN A 804 -11.61 32.24 -41.83
C GLN A 804 -11.99 32.94 -40.53
N LEU A 805 -12.20 32.20 -39.45
CA LEU A 805 -12.43 32.78 -38.13
C LEU A 805 -11.09 33.24 -37.53
N VAL A 806 -10.95 34.54 -37.27
CA VAL A 806 -9.77 35.18 -36.66
C VAL A 806 -10.21 35.93 -35.40
N GLY A 807 -9.73 35.47 -34.23
CA GLY A 807 -10.23 35.97 -32.94
C GLY A 807 -11.71 35.62 -32.75
N PHE A 808 -12.58 36.62 -32.78
CA PHE A 808 -14.04 36.45 -32.72
C PHE A 808 -14.76 36.85 -34.01
N GLY A 809 -14.03 37.33 -35.03
CA GLY A 809 -14.56 37.82 -36.29
C GLY A 809 -14.21 36.92 -37.47
N TRP A 810 -15.04 36.96 -38.51
CA TRP A 810 -14.80 36.24 -39.76
C TRP A 810 -14.11 37.16 -40.76
N GLU A 811 -12.97 36.72 -41.29
CA GLU A 811 -12.20 37.44 -42.31
C GLU A 811 -12.32 36.73 -43.66
N GLU A 812 -12.47 37.50 -44.74
CA GLU A 812 -12.58 36.97 -46.10
C GLU A 812 -11.24 36.39 -46.58
N VAL A 813 -11.25 35.18 -47.16
CA VAL A 813 -10.08 34.58 -47.80
C VAL A 813 -10.24 34.62 -49.31
N THR A 814 -9.25 35.16 -50.02
CA THR A 814 -9.29 35.25 -51.49
C THR A 814 -9.52 33.87 -52.12
N THR A 815 -10.62 33.74 -52.86
CA THR A 815 -11.04 32.47 -53.49
C THR A 815 -10.77 32.44 -54.99
N THR A 816 -10.62 31.23 -55.52
CA THR A 816 -10.62 30.95 -56.96
C THR A 816 -11.69 29.90 -57.25
N ARG A 817 -12.57 30.22 -58.21
CA ARG A 817 -13.66 29.33 -58.61
C ARG A 817 -13.21 28.36 -59.70
N THR A 818 -13.54 27.09 -59.53
CA THR A 818 -13.51 26.13 -60.64
C THR A 818 -14.95 25.91 -61.13
N ALA A 819 -15.29 26.50 -62.29
CA ALA A 819 -16.66 26.60 -62.80
C ALA A 819 -17.37 25.26 -63.12
N SER A 820 -16.64 24.14 -63.10
CA SER A 820 -17.17 22.82 -63.49
C SER A 820 -17.60 21.91 -62.33
N THR A 821 -17.27 22.20 -61.06
CA THR A 821 -17.40 21.21 -59.96
C THR A 821 -18.18 21.67 -58.71
N ARG A 822 -18.81 22.86 -58.69
CA ARG A 822 -19.47 23.41 -57.47
C ARG A 822 -18.55 23.36 -56.23
N THR A 823 -17.27 23.69 -56.42
CA THR A 823 -16.26 23.70 -55.35
C THR A 823 -15.65 25.09 -55.24
N VAL A 824 -15.61 25.65 -54.03
CA VAL A 824 -14.90 26.91 -53.75
C VAL A 824 -13.51 26.56 -53.24
N SER A 825 -12.47 27.20 -53.79
CA SER A 825 -11.10 26.95 -53.35
C SER A 825 -10.41 28.24 -52.91
N ALA A 826 -9.60 28.17 -51.87
CA ALA A 826 -8.85 29.30 -51.31
C ALA A 826 -7.40 28.91 -51.02
N SER A 827 -6.51 29.90 -51.10
CA SER A 827 -5.13 29.72 -50.62
C SER A 827 -5.07 30.04 -49.12
N VAL A 828 -4.78 29.03 -48.31
CA VAL A 828 -4.73 29.14 -46.84
C VAL A 828 -3.29 28.99 -46.34
N SER A 829 -2.90 29.78 -45.35
CA SER A 829 -1.55 29.83 -44.79
C SER A 829 -1.47 29.42 -43.31
N SER A 830 -2.58 28.97 -42.73
CA SER A 830 -2.69 28.62 -41.32
C SER A 830 -3.76 27.54 -41.09
N SER A 831 -3.64 26.85 -39.96
CA SER A 831 -4.74 26.03 -39.41
C SER A 831 -5.81 26.94 -38.84
N GLY A 832 -7.05 26.44 -38.70
CA GLY A 832 -8.15 27.22 -38.15
C GLY A 832 -9.52 26.76 -38.65
N THR A 833 -10.53 27.57 -38.36
CA THR A 833 -11.90 27.33 -38.79
C THR A 833 -12.23 28.13 -40.03
N PHE A 834 -12.83 27.47 -41.01
CA PHE A 834 -13.22 28.03 -42.30
C PHE A 834 -14.70 27.76 -42.56
N GLN A 835 -15.38 28.66 -43.25
CA GLN A 835 -16.77 28.49 -43.64
C GLN A 835 -17.05 29.16 -44.99
N VAL A 836 -17.94 28.61 -45.80
CA VAL A 836 -18.38 29.24 -47.04
C VAL A 836 -19.58 30.12 -46.74
N ALA A 837 -19.59 31.35 -47.26
CA ALA A 837 -20.74 32.26 -47.17
C ALA A 837 -20.93 33.05 -48.46
N GLU A 838 -22.15 33.54 -48.68
CA GLU A 838 -22.40 34.46 -49.77
C GLU A 838 -21.73 35.81 -49.52
N THR A 839 -21.10 36.36 -50.56
CA THR A 839 -20.53 37.71 -50.51
C THR A 839 -21.68 38.71 -50.31
N ALA A 840 -21.69 39.42 -49.18
CA ALA A 840 -22.69 40.46 -48.92
C ALA A 840 -22.59 41.56 -50.01
N PRO A 841 -23.71 42.14 -50.48
CA PRO A 841 -23.65 43.31 -51.35
C PRO A 841 -22.95 44.46 -50.62
N GLU A 842 -22.04 45.17 -51.30
CA GLU A 842 -21.38 46.37 -50.75
C GLU A 842 -22.46 47.32 -50.19
N PRO A 843 -22.35 47.78 -48.94
CA PRO A 843 -23.26 48.79 -48.42
C PRO A 843 -23.08 50.07 -49.23
N GLU A 844 -24.15 50.60 -49.82
CA GLU A 844 -24.15 51.94 -50.42
C GLU A 844 -23.74 52.95 -49.34
N LEU A 845 -22.56 53.55 -49.49
CA LEU A 845 -22.10 54.59 -48.58
C LEU A 845 -23.08 55.77 -48.64
N PRO A 846 -23.58 56.26 -47.49
CA PRO A 846 -24.53 57.35 -47.50
C PRO A 846 -23.93 58.61 -48.17
N PRO A 847 -24.75 59.45 -48.81
CA PRO A 847 -24.26 60.57 -49.62
C PRO A 847 -23.51 61.65 -48.82
N TRP A 848 -23.66 61.67 -47.49
CA TRP A 848 -23.00 62.62 -46.59
C TRP A 848 -21.61 62.17 -46.09
N ASP A 849 -21.22 60.90 -46.30
CA ASP A 849 -19.85 60.41 -46.10
C ASP A 849 -19.09 60.57 -47.41
N VAL A 850 -18.57 61.77 -47.67
CA VAL A 850 -18.12 62.20 -49.00
C VAL A 850 -16.80 61.53 -49.38
N ASN A 851 -15.90 61.35 -48.41
CA ASN A 851 -14.60 60.71 -48.64
C ASN A 851 -14.66 59.16 -48.58
N GLY A 852 -15.76 58.59 -48.07
CA GLY A 852 -15.99 57.15 -48.00
C GLY A 852 -15.14 56.41 -46.98
N ASP A 853 -14.67 57.12 -45.95
CA ASP A 853 -13.83 56.53 -44.90
C ASP A 853 -14.64 55.89 -43.76
N GLY A 854 -15.98 55.97 -43.83
CA GLY A 854 -16.88 55.37 -42.85
C GLY A 854 -17.18 56.28 -41.65
N SER A 855 -16.76 57.55 -41.67
CA SER A 855 -17.01 58.52 -40.61
C SER A 855 -17.22 59.93 -41.17
N VAL A 856 -18.28 60.62 -40.73
CA VAL A 856 -18.56 61.98 -41.18
C VAL A 856 -17.78 62.98 -40.32
N THR A 857 -16.75 63.61 -40.86
CA THR A 857 -15.83 64.50 -40.12
C THR A 857 -15.57 65.82 -40.84
N ILE A 858 -14.68 66.65 -40.30
CA ILE A 858 -14.22 67.89 -40.96
C ILE A 858 -13.65 67.63 -42.36
N ILE A 859 -13.15 66.43 -42.63
CA ILE A 859 -12.60 66.08 -43.95
C ILE A 859 -13.72 66.06 -45.00
N ASP A 860 -14.92 65.57 -44.66
CA ASP A 860 -16.08 65.58 -45.55
C ASP A 860 -16.58 66.99 -45.81
N LEU A 861 -16.67 67.83 -44.77
CA LEU A 861 -17.04 69.23 -44.92
C LEU A 861 -16.04 70.01 -45.80
N VAL A 862 -14.73 69.78 -45.61
CA VAL A 862 -13.68 70.36 -46.47
C VAL A 862 -13.82 69.84 -47.91
N SER A 863 -14.11 68.54 -48.08
CA SER A 863 -14.30 67.93 -49.41
C SER A 863 -15.44 68.58 -50.19
N VAL A 864 -16.57 68.85 -49.54
CA VAL A 864 -17.67 69.62 -50.15
C VAL A 864 -17.27 71.07 -50.41
N ALA A 865 -16.68 71.74 -49.41
CA ALA A 865 -16.38 73.16 -49.48
C ALA A 865 -15.33 73.52 -50.55
N THR A 866 -14.41 72.62 -50.90
CA THR A 866 -13.43 72.84 -51.97
C THR A 866 -14.06 73.03 -53.36
N LEU A 867 -15.25 72.48 -53.57
CA LEU A 867 -16.03 72.57 -54.81
C LEU A 867 -17.21 73.54 -54.71
N PHE A 868 -17.37 74.24 -53.58
CA PHE A 868 -18.49 75.14 -53.33
C PHE A 868 -18.65 76.19 -54.43
N GLY A 869 -19.88 76.33 -54.94
CA GLY A 869 -20.23 77.26 -56.02
C GLY A 869 -19.84 76.78 -57.43
N LYS A 870 -19.29 75.56 -57.58
CA LYS A 870 -18.91 74.97 -58.87
C LYS A 870 -19.85 73.82 -59.27
N PRO A 871 -20.01 73.54 -60.57
CA PRO A 871 -20.66 72.32 -61.03
C PRO A 871 -19.93 71.08 -60.50
N ALA A 872 -20.67 70.07 -60.08
CA ALA A 872 -20.11 68.83 -59.57
C ALA A 872 -19.41 68.03 -60.69
N PRO A 873 -18.13 67.63 -60.54
CA PRO A 873 -17.48 66.72 -61.48
C PRO A 873 -18.23 65.37 -61.55
N ALA A 874 -18.21 64.73 -62.73
CA ALA A 874 -18.85 63.41 -62.89
C ALA A 874 -18.27 62.39 -61.91
N GLY A 875 -19.12 61.78 -61.08
CA GLY A 875 -18.73 60.84 -60.02
C GLY A 875 -18.26 61.48 -58.72
N SER A 876 -18.33 62.82 -58.59
CA SER A 876 -18.05 63.51 -57.33
C SER A 876 -19.15 63.23 -56.31
N ARG A 877 -18.76 62.91 -55.07
CA ARG A 877 -19.68 62.76 -53.93
C ARG A 877 -19.93 64.07 -53.18
N ALA A 878 -19.29 65.16 -53.60
CA ALA A 878 -19.46 66.49 -52.99
C ALA A 878 -20.84 67.11 -53.27
N ASP A 879 -21.54 66.64 -54.31
CA ASP A 879 -22.95 66.95 -54.57
C ASP A 879 -23.79 65.87 -53.90
N THR A 880 -24.18 66.14 -52.67
CA THR A 880 -24.84 65.18 -51.77
C THR A 880 -26.33 65.01 -52.09
N ASN A 881 -26.94 65.99 -52.75
CA ASN A 881 -28.36 65.97 -53.11
C ASN A 881 -28.60 65.56 -54.58
N GLY A 882 -27.55 65.51 -55.40
CA GLY A 882 -27.55 65.06 -56.79
C GLY A 882 -28.13 66.08 -57.79
N ASP A 883 -28.15 67.37 -57.45
CA ASP A 883 -28.72 68.42 -58.29
C ASP A 883 -27.76 68.96 -59.38
N GLY A 884 -26.50 68.51 -59.34
CA GLY A 884 -25.44 68.83 -60.29
C GLY A 884 -24.57 70.03 -59.90
N VAL A 885 -24.83 70.70 -58.76
CA VAL A 885 -24.09 71.87 -58.30
C VAL A 885 -23.76 71.74 -56.82
N VAL A 886 -22.50 71.97 -56.44
CA VAL A 886 -22.12 71.97 -55.02
C VAL A 886 -22.51 73.31 -54.39
N SER A 887 -23.51 73.27 -53.51
CA SER A 887 -24.15 74.44 -52.91
C SER A 887 -24.13 74.39 -51.37
N ILE A 888 -24.80 75.36 -50.74
CA ILE A 888 -24.98 75.37 -49.28
C ILE A 888 -25.82 74.19 -48.81
N ILE A 889 -26.71 73.64 -49.66
CA ILE A 889 -27.50 72.46 -49.31
C ILE A 889 -26.55 71.29 -49.07
N ASP A 890 -25.51 71.12 -49.88
CA ASP A 890 -24.56 70.02 -49.74
C ASP A 890 -23.71 70.11 -48.49
N VAL A 891 -23.26 71.33 -48.17
CA VAL A 891 -22.52 71.59 -46.93
C VAL A 891 -23.42 71.31 -45.71
N VAL A 892 -24.69 71.70 -45.77
CA VAL A 892 -25.67 71.43 -44.69
C VAL A 892 -25.99 69.93 -44.59
N THR A 893 -26.07 69.20 -45.69
CA THR A 893 -26.28 67.75 -45.69
C THR A 893 -25.16 67.04 -44.91
N VAL A 894 -23.90 67.35 -45.21
CA VAL A 894 -22.76 66.77 -44.46
C VAL A 894 -22.77 67.24 -43.00
N ALA A 895 -23.03 68.52 -42.74
CA ALA A 895 -23.07 69.06 -41.38
C ALA A 895 -24.18 68.45 -40.51
N THR A 896 -25.30 68.05 -41.10
CA THR A 896 -26.43 67.44 -40.36
C THR A 896 -26.07 66.05 -39.84
N HIS A 897 -25.19 65.33 -40.53
CA HIS A 897 -24.72 64.00 -40.17
C HIS A 897 -23.32 64.01 -39.53
N PHE A 898 -22.85 65.19 -39.10
CA PHE A 898 -21.50 65.36 -38.58
C PHE A 898 -21.27 64.53 -37.31
N GLY A 899 -20.21 63.72 -37.31
CA GLY A 899 -19.89 62.80 -36.22
C GLY A 899 -20.54 61.41 -36.32
N GLU A 900 -21.36 61.15 -37.34
CA GLU A 900 -21.91 59.81 -37.57
C GLU A 900 -20.84 58.82 -38.05
N VAL A 901 -20.91 57.59 -37.52
CA VAL A 901 -20.12 56.45 -38.00
C VAL A 901 -21.00 55.65 -38.95
N THR A 902 -20.64 55.63 -40.23
CA THR A 902 -21.41 55.02 -41.33
C THR A 902 -20.93 53.59 -41.63
N SER A 903 -19.78 53.17 -41.06
CA SER A 903 -19.24 51.81 -41.15
C SER A 903 -18.58 51.36 -39.83
N LEU A 904 -18.88 50.14 -39.38
CA LEU A 904 -18.27 49.52 -38.19
C LEU A 904 -16.78 49.16 -38.37
N ASN A 905 -16.29 49.21 -39.61
CA ASN A 905 -14.89 48.93 -39.99
C ASN A 905 -14.11 50.20 -40.36
N ALA A 906 -14.61 51.40 -39.99
CA ALA A 906 -13.91 52.65 -40.26
C ALA A 906 -12.47 52.60 -39.71
N PRO A 907 -11.43 52.80 -40.53
CA PRO A 907 -10.06 52.77 -40.07
C PRO A 907 -9.83 53.85 -39.00
N ALA A 908 -9.09 53.50 -37.94
CA ALA A 908 -8.73 54.46 -36.92
C ALA A 908 -7.96 55.64 -37.55
N LEU A 909 -8.52 56.84 -37.44
CA LEU A 909 -7.91 58.06 -37.99
C LEU A 909 -6.49 58.22 -37.44
N THR A 910 -5.52 58.22 -38.34
CA THR A 910 -4.10 58.29 -37.97
C THR A 910 -3.78 59.71 -37.50
N GLN A 911 -3.20 59.86 -36.29
CA GLN A 911 -2.75 61.18 -35.85
C GLN A 911 -1.68 61.72 -36.81
N PRO A 912 -1.84 62.95 -37.34
CA PRO A 912 -0.93 63.48 -38.34
C PRO A 912 0.49 63.67 -37.79
N SER A 913 1.49 63.23 -38.55
CA SER A 913 2.89 63.42 -38.18
C SER A 913 3.38 64.83 -38.55
N GLY A 914 3.80 65.60 -37.55
CA GLY A 914 4.41 66.92 -37.72
C GLY A 914 3.52 68.07 -37.27
N VAL A 915 4.04 68.89 -36.35
CA VAL A 915 3.33 70.05 -35.80
C VAL A 915 3.44 71.22 -36.78
N ARG A 916 2.31 71.66 -37.34
CA ARG A 916 2.19 72.82 -38.24
C ARG A 916 1.27 73.92 -37.69
N ALA A 917 0.67 73.73 -36.52
CA ALA A 917 -0.16 74.72 -35.86
C ALA A 917 0.18 74.89 -34.37
N THR A 918 -0.05 76.09 -33.85
CA THR A 918 -0.07 76.37 -32.41
C THR A 918 -1.44 76.89 -32.02
N LEU A 919 -2.05 76.25 -31.01
CA LEU A 919 -3.35 76.64 -30.45
C LEU A 919 -3.17 77.14 -29.01
N ALA A 920 -3.95 78.14 -28.61
CA ALA A 920 -3.94 78.66 -27.25
C ALA A 920 -5.33 79.14 -26.83
N LEU A 921 -5.69 78.91 -25.56
CA LEU A 921 -6.88 79.49 -24.95
C LEU A 921 -6.53 80.82 -24.29
N HIS A 922 -7.21 81.88 -24.68
CA HIS A 922 -7.14 83.19 -24.02
C HIS A 922 -8.44 83.40 -23.25
N VAL A 923 -8.35 83.55 -21.94
CA VAL A 923 -9.48 83.84 -21.08
C VAL A 923 -9.43 85.32 -20.73
N MET A 924 -10.39 86.10 -21.20
CA MET A 924 -10.49 87.53 -20.87
C MET A 924 -11.00 87.70 -19.44
N LEU A 925 -10.78 88.86 -18.83
CA LEU A 925 -11.45 89.19 -17.57
C LEU A 925 -12.97 89.30 -17.79
N THR A 926 -13.75 88.96 -16.76
CA THR A 926 -15.21 89.11 -16.79
C THR A 926 -15.58 90.57 -17.05
N ASP A 927 -16.39 90.80 -18.07
CA ASP A 927 -16.97 92.11 -18.32
C ASP A 927 -17.99 92.44 -17.22
N GLU A 928 -17.69 93.46 -16.40
CA GLU A 928 -18.54 93.87 -15.28
C GLU A 928 -19.95 94.32 -15.71
N ALA A 929 -20.13 94.80 -16.95
CA ALA A 929 -21.42 95.25 -17.45
C ALA A 929 -22.34 94.09 -17.86
N THR A 930 -21.78 93.00 -18.39
CA THR A 930 -22.54 91.86 -18.92
C THR A 930 -22.50 90.61 -18.02
N GLY A 931 -21.53 90.55 -17.11
CA GLY A 931 -21.24 89.38 -16.28
C GLY A 931 -20.71 88.19 -17.10
N LEU A 932 -20.23 88.43 -18.32
CA LEU A 932 -19.73 87.39 -19.23
C LEU A 932 -18.21 87.46 -19.32
N THR A 933 -17.58 86.29 -19.33
CA THR A 933 -16.16 86.08 -19.63
C THR A 933 -16.05 85.58 -21.07
N GLU A 934 -15.26 86.25 -21.89
CA GLU A 934 -14.94 85.75 -23.23
C GLU A 934 -13.74 84.80 -23.17
N VAL A 935 -13.91 83.58 -23.68
CA VAL A 935 -12.84 82.62 -23.91
C VAL A 935 -12.60 82.51 -25.41
N GLN A 936 -11.41 82.90 -25.87
CA GLN A 936 -11.00 82.79 -27.26
C GLN A 936 -10.08 81.59 -27.45
N LEU A 937 -10.46 80.65 -28.33
CA LEU A 937 -9.52 79.66 -28.87
C LEU A 937 -8.79 80.30 -30.04
N ARG A 938 -7.50 80.58 -29.87
CA ARG A 938 -6.65 81.17 -30.90
C ARG A 938 -5.79 80.12 -31.57
N GLY A 939 -5.54 80.31 -32.86
CA GLY A 939 -4.67 79.43 -33.63
C GLY A 939 -3.77 80.22 -34.59
N ALA A 940 -2.56 79.70 -34.76
CA ALA A 940 -1.60 80.14 -35.77
C ALA A 940 -1.08 78.91 -36.52
N THR A 941 -1.33 78.84 -37.82
CA THR A 941 -0.96 77.72 -38.70
C THR A 941 0.11 78.16 -39.70
N ALA A 942 1.05 77.27 -40.02
CA ALA A 942 2.09 77.46 -41.02
C ALA A 942 1.67 77.00 -42.43
N VAL A 943 0.38 76.75 -42.63
CA VAL A 943 -0.29 76.36 -43.87
C VAL A 943 -1.70 76.97 -43.89
N GLU A 944 -2.34 77.08 -45.05
CA GLU A 944 -3.74 77.50 -45.17
C GLU A 944 -4.65 76.59 -44.33
N LEU A 945 -5.38 77.16 -43.37
CA LEU A 945 -6.42 76.43 -42.65
C LEU A 945 -7.71 76.44 -43.47
N ALA A 946 -8.15 75.26 -43.91
CA ALA A 946 -9.37 75.10 -44.72
C ALA A 946 -10.59 74.77 -43.86
N GLY A 947 -10.39 73.98 -42.82
CA GLY A 947 -11.42 73.65 -41.85
C GLY A 947 -10.82 73.16 -40.55
N TYR A 948 -11.60 73.26 -39.49
CA TYR A 948 -11.25 72.70 -38.19
C TYR A 948 -12.47 72.09 -37.53
N GLU A 949 -12.21 71.11 -36.67
CA GLU A 949 -13.15 70.63 -35.66
C GLU A 949 -12.41 70.46 -34.34
N PHE A 950 -13.13 70.60 -33.24
CA PHE A 950 -12.65 70.28 -31.91
C PHE A 950 -13.82 70.15 -30.94
N GLN A 951 -13.56 69.50 -29.82
CA GLN A 951 -14.48 69.43 -28.70
C GLN A 951 -13.93 70.24 -27.53
N VAL A 952 -14.81 71.03 -26.91
CA VAL A 952 -14.52 71.67 -25.62
C VAL A 952 -15.32 70.98 -24.53
N SER A 953 -14.62 70.42 -23.55
CA SER A 953 -15.21 69.86 -22.34
C SER A 953 -14.70 70.58 -21.10
N THR A 954 -15.45 70.50 -20.00
CA THR A 954 -14.97 70.99 -18.70
C THR A 954 -15.07 69.95 -17.62
N LYS A 955 -14.11 70.05 -16.70
CA LYS A 955 -14.11 69.25 -15.49
C LYS A 955 -14.98 69.93 -14.43
N GLY A 956 -16.15 69.35 -14.13
CA GLY A 956 -16.94 69.69 -12.94
C GLY A 956 -17.97 70.82 -13.07
N GLY A 957 -18.44 71.13 -14.28
CA GLY A 957 -19.52 72.12 -14.48
C GLY A 957 -19.12 73.56 -14.13
N ALA A 958 -17.87 73.92 -14.37
CA ALA A 958 -17.23 75.14 -13.87
C ALA A 958 -17.77 76.47 -14.47
N PHE A 959 -18.70 76.41 -15.44
CA PHE A 959 -19.28 77.60 -16.07
C PHE A 959 -20.66 77.32 -16.67
N GLU A 960 -21.45 78.38 -16.86
CA GLU A 960 -22.66 78.35 -17.68
C GLU A 960 -22.36 78.99 -19.04
N LEU A 961 -22.63 78.26 -20.12
CA LEU A 961 -22.46 78.76 -21.48
C LEU A 961 -23.61 79.71 -21.84
N ASP A 962 -23.30 80.90 -22.31
CA ASP A 962 -24.29 81.82 -22.88
C ASP A 962 -24.45 81.58 -24.40
N HIS A 963 -23.36 81.75 -25.16
CA HIS A 963 -23.32 81.41 -26.58
C HIS A 963 -21.88 81.20 -27.07
N VAL A 964 -21.77 80.63 -28.27
CA VAL A 964 -20.51 80.51 -29.01
C VAL A 964 -20.65 81.24 -30.33
N ALA A 965 -19.58 81.90 -30.75
CA ALA A 965 -19.48 82.52 -32.05
C ALA A 965 -18.25 81.99 -32.81
N ALA A 966 -18.37 81.92 -34.13
CA ALA A 966 -17.25 81.69 -35.01
C ALA A 966 -16.18 82.77 -34.81
N GLY A 967 -14.91 82.35 -34.83
CA GLY A 967 -13.80 83.27 -34.90
C GLY A 967 -13.51 83.77 -36.32
N ASP A 968 -12.41 84.49 -36.47
CA ASP A 968 -12.01 85.17 -37.71
C ASP A 968 -10.92 84.44 -38.51
N VAL A 969 -10.39 83.32 -38.01
CA VAL A 969 -9.23 82.63 -38.62
C VAL A 969 -9.47 82.12 -40.04
N LEU A 970 -10.71 81.76 -40.40
CA LEU A 970 -11.09 81.30 -41.75
C LEU A 970 -11.53 82.45 -42.69
N GLY A 971 -11.58 83.69 -42.19
CA GLY A 971 -12.05 84.85 -42.96
C GLY A 971 -13.58 84.95 -43.07
N HIS A 972 -14.06 85.78 -44.01
CA HIS A 972 -15.47 86.21 -44.07
C HIS A 972 -16.44 85.21 -44.71
N ALA A 973 -15.96 84.28 -45.54
CA ALA A 973 -16.78 83.28 -46.23
C ALA A 973 -16.65 81.92 -45.53
N THR A 974 -17.21 81.83 -44.33
CA THR A 974 -17.09 80.66 -43.45
C THR A 974 -18.46 80.04 -43.22
N PHE A 975 -18.55 78.72 -43.33
CA PHE A 975 -19.64 77.94 -42.77
C PHE A 975 -19.27 77.55 -41.34
N TRP A 976 -20.05 78.04 -40.38
CA TRP A 976 -19.95 77.68 -38.97
C TRP A 976 -21.05 76.69 -38.65
N MET A 977 -20.68 75.52 -38.12
CA MET A 977 -21.65 74.55 -37.64
C MET A 977 -22.17 74.99 -36.27
N ASP A 978 -23.49 74.98 -36.10
CA ASP A 978 -24.08 75.21 -34.78
C ASP A 978 -23.49 74.21 -33.77
N PRO A 979 -23.01 74.67 -32.59
CA PRO A 979 -22.34 73.78 -31.66
C PRO A 979 -23.24 72.63 -31.19
N LEU A 980 -22.76 71.40 -31.33
CA LEU A 980 -23.47 70.20 -30.87
C LEU A 980 -23.05 69.92 -29.43
N VAL A 981 -23.96 70.10 -28.48
CA VAL A 981 -23.72 69.85 -27.06
C VAL A 981 -24.09 68.40 -26.74
N SER A 982 -23.12 67.62 -26.27
CA SER A 982 -23.28 66.23 -25.82
C SER A 982 -22.84 66.07 -24.35
N SER A 983 -22.95 64.85 -23.81
CA SER A 983 -22.40 64.51 -22.49
C SER A 983 -20.87 64.61 -22.43
N ASP A 984 -20.20 64.48 -23.58
CA ASP A 984 -18.74 64.39 -23.67
C ASP A 984 -18.08 65.76 -23.92
N GLY A 985 -18.88 66.76 -24.30
CA GLY A 985 -18.44 68.13 -24.50
C GLY A 985 -19.28 68.84 -25.57
N MET A 986 -18.78 70.00 -25.99
CA MET A 986 -19.36 70.78 -27.06
C MET A 986 -18.50 70.63 -28.32
N HIS A 987 -19.07 70.04 -29.35
CA HIS A 987 -18.42 69.89 -30.65
C HIS A 987 -18.61 71.16 -31.46
N MET A 988 -17.50 71.67 -32.00
CA MET A 988 -17.46 72.84 -32.86
C MET A 988 -16.72 72.47 -34.13
N ALA A 989 -17.26 72.91 -35.26
CA ALA A 989 -16.62 72.74 -36.55
C ALA A 989 -16.90 73.95 -37.43
N ALA A 990 -15.91 74.32 -38.24
CA ALA A 990 -16.10 75.33 -39.27
C ALA A 990 -15.24 75.03 -40.49
N VAL A 991 -15.77 75.40 -41.65
CA VAL A 991 -15.10 75.23 -42.93
C VAL A 991 -15.21 76.49 -43.76
N ARG A 992 -14.18 76.77 -44.53
CA ARG A 992 -14.13 77.91 -45.42
C ARG A 992 -14.80 77.60 -46.77
N LEU A 993 -15.66 78.48 -47.27
CA LEU A 993 -16.47 78.23 -48.48
C LEU A 993 -15.89 78.84 -49.76
N ASP A 994 -15.01 79.83 -49.68
CA ASP A 994 -14.45 80.54 -50.84
C ASP A 994 -13.09 79.99 -51.32
N MET A 995 -12.74 78.75 -50.92
CA MET A 995 -11.43 78.14 -51.24
C MET A 995 -11.17 78.01 -52.74
N ALA A 996 -12.25 77.88 -53.51
CA ALA A 996 -12.25 77.71 -54.95
C ALA A 996 -11.81 78.98 -55.72
N ASP A 997 -11.94 80.16 -55.11
CA ASP A 997 -11.82 81.47 -55.75
C ASP A 997 -10.64 82.31 -55.24
N ARG A 998 -9.94 81.86 -54.19
CA ARG A 998 -8.78 82.56 -53.60
C ARG A 998 -7.49 81.77 -53.81
N ALA A 999 -6.39 82.51 -54.01
CA ALA A 999 -5.04 81.94 -53.94
C ALA A 999 -4.76 81.40 -52.53
N PRO A 1000 -4.10 80.23 -52.42
CA PRO A 1000 -3.78 79.66 -51.11
C PRO A 1000 -2.88 80.59 -50.30
N ASP A 1001 -3.19 80.75 -49.02
CA ASP A 1001 -2.37 81.48 -48.04
C ASP A 1001 -1.38 80.51 -47.38
N ASP A 1002 -0.12 80.90 -47.22
CA ASP A 1002 0.88 80.04 -46.58
C ASP A 1002 0.73 80.03 -45.04
N SER A 1003 -0.17 80.83 -44.46
CA SER A 1003 -0.45 80.80 -43.01
C SER A 1003 -1.86 81.27 -42.67
N SER A 1004 -2.39 80.84 -41.52
CA SER A 1004 -3.65 81.38 -40.98
C SER A 1004 -3.48 81.67 -39.50
N THR A 1005 -3.69 82.92 -39.09
CA THR A 1005 -3.60 83.34 -37.68
C THR A 1005 -4.85 84.10 -37.29
N GLY A 1006 -5.49 83.68 -36.19
CA GLY A 1006 -6.72 84.31 -35.74
C GLY A 1006 -7.38 83.56 -34.59
N VAL A 1007 -8.65 83.89 -34.34
CA VAL A 1007 -9.52 83.18 -33.41
C VAL A 1007 -10.24 82.07 -34.19
N LEU A 1008 -10.22 80.84 -33.68
CA LEU A 1008 -11.03 79.73 -34.18
C LEU A 1008 -12.47 79.89 -33.68
N ALA A 1009 -12.65 80.00 -32.36
CA ALA A 1009 -13.97 80.20 -31.76
C ALA A 1009 -13.92 81.14 -30.55
N ARG A 1010 -15.03 81.83 -30.30
CA ARG A 1010 -15.27 82.69 -29.14
C ARG A 1010 -16.39 82.09 -28.33
N MET A 1011 -16.16 81.87 -27.05
CA MET A 1011 -17.13 81.31 -26.11
C MET A 1011 -17.42 82.33 -25.02
N PHE A 1012 -18.69 82.66 -24.83
CA PHE A 1012 -19.13 83.60 -23.80
C PHE A 1012 -19.74 82.83 -22.65
N VAL A 1013 -19.15 82.96 -21.47
CA VAL A 1013 -19.47 82.12 -20.30
C VAL A 1013 -19.71 82.94 -19.04
N ARG A 1014 -20.57 82.46 -18.16
CA ARG A 1014 -20.70 82.96 -16.79
C ARG A 1014 -19.88 82.08 -15.85
N VAL A 1015 -19.00 82.71 -15.08
CA VAL A 1015 -18.12 82.03 -14.13
C VAL A 1015 -17.96 82.81 -12.84
N ASP A 1016 -17.84 82.06 -11.74
CA ASP A 1016 -17.52 82.63 -10.43
C ASP A 1016 -16.04 82.99 -10.31
N ASP A 1017 -15.16 82.21 -10.95
CA ASP A 1017 -13.71 82.40 -10.93
C ASP A 1017 -13.06 82.04 -12.27
N VAL A 1018 -12.40 83.03 -12.88
CA VAL A 1018 -11.72 82.93 -14.18
C VAL A 1018 -10.49 82.00 -14.11
N ILE A 1019 -9.85 81.86 -12.94
CA ILE A 1019 -8.72 80.96 -12.75
C ILE A 1019 -9.21 79.50 -12.75
N THR A 1020 -10.26 79.22 -12.00
CA THR A 1020 -10.90 77.88 -11.98
C THR A 1020 -11.42 77.49 -13.38
N LEU A 1021 -11.97 78.45 -14.14
CA LEU A 1021 -12.36 78.23 -15.52
C LEU A 1021 -11.15 77.80 -16.39
N ALA A 1022 -10.06 78.56 -16.36
CA ALA A 1022 -8.86 78.29 -17.15
C ALA A 1022 -8.29 76.88 -16.89
N ASP A 1023 -8.30 76.43 -15.63
CA ASP A 1023 -7.82 75.10 -15.24
C ASP A 1023 -8.79 73.95 -15.59
N SER A 1024 -10.08 74.24 -15.74
CA SER A 1024 -11.13 73.26 -16.00
C SER A 1024 -11.33 72.94 -17.49
N LEU A 1025 -10.98 73.87 -18.39
CA LEU A 1025 -11.18 73.75 -19.83
C LEU A 1025 -10.27 72.70 -20.46
N ARG A 1026 -10.86 71.79 -21.23
CA ARG A 1026 -10.14 70.75 -21.99
C ARG A 1026 -10.57 70.83 -23.44
N LEU A 1027 -9.57 70.73 -24.32
CA LEU A 1027 -9.77 70.65 -25.75
C LEU A 1027 -9.45 69.20 -26.17
N THR A 1028 -10.43 68.50 -26.73
CA THR A 1028 -10.33 67.12 -27.20
C THR A 1028 -10.71 67.04 -28.69
N ASP A 1029 -10.35 65.94 -29.36
CA ASP A 1029 -10.71 65.67 -30.75
C ASP A 1029 -10.46 66.83 -31.73
N VAL A 1030 -9.32 67.51 -31.56
CA VAL A 1030 -8.91 68.60 -32.44
C VAL A 1030 -8.41 68.03 -33.76
N ARG A 1031 -9.08 68.41 -34.85
CA ARG A 1031 -8.62 68.14 -36.22
C ARG A 1031 -8.52 69.45 -36.99
N LEU A 1032 -7.37 69.67 -37.61
CA LEU A 1032 -7.10 70.83 -38.45
C LEU A 1032 -6.75 70.29 -39.84
N SER A 1033 -7.42 70.80 -40.87
CA SER A 1033 -7.30 70.32 -42.24
C SER A 1033 -6.90 71.45 -43.18
N ASP A 1034 -6.05 71.12 -44.16
CA ASP A 1034 -5.72 72.01 -45.27
C ASP A 1034 -6.74 71.86 -46.42
N ARG A 1035 -6.56 72.62 -47.49
CA ARG A 1035 -7.49 72.62 -48.63
C ARG A 1035 -7.53 71.30 -49.42
N ASN A 1036 -6.61 70.37 -49.16
CA ASN A 1036 -6.56 69.06 -49.80
C ASN A 1036 -7.23 67.98 -48.94
N GLY A 1037 -7.74 68.33 -47.75
CA GLY A 1037 -8.26 67.36 -46.80
C GLY A 1037 -7.15 66.68 -45.97
N GLU A 1038 -5.90 67.15 -46.04
CA GLU A 1038 -4.81 66.58 -45.25
C GLU A 1038 -4.84 67.14 -43.82
N LEU A 1039 -4.95 66.24 -42.84
CA LEU A 1039 -4.84 66.61 -41.44
C LEU A 1039 -3.38 66.96 -41.07
N PHE A 1040 -3.19 67.98 -40.24
CA PHE A 1040 -1.86 68.33 -39.72
C PHE A 1040 -1.86 68.53 -38.20
N GLY A 1041 -0.71 68.24 -37.57
CA GLY A 1041 -0.58 68.26 -36.12
C GLY A 1041 -0.51 69.68 -35.55
N TYR A 1042 -0.89 69.83 -34.28
CA TYR A 1042 -0.84 71.08 -33.52
C TYR A 1042 -0.07 70.93 -32.20
N ARG A 1043 0.33 72.05 -31.62
CA ARG A 1043 0.78 72.15 -30.22
C ARG A 1043 -0.19 73.04 -29.47
N PHE A 1044 -0.58 72.60 -28.29
CA PHE A 1044 -1.47 73.37 -27.41
C PHE A 1044 -0.65 74.11 -26.35
N GLY A 1045 -0.82 75.43 -26.28
CA GLY A 1045 -0.26 76.28 -25.22
C GLY A 1045 -1.09 76.20 -23.94
N ARG A 1046 -0.54 76.67 -22.82
CA ARG A 1046 -1.32 76.80 -21.58
C ARG A 1046 -2.38 77.90 -21.73
N PRO A 1047 -3.57 77.73 -21.13
CA PRO A 1047 -4.55 78.81 -21.03
C PRO A 1047 -3.90 80.06 -20.41
N THR A 1048 -4.16 81.23 -20.98
CA THR A 1048 -3.60 82.50 -20.53
C THR A 1048 -4.75 83.45 -20.17
N ILE A 1049 -4.69 84.04 -18.97
CA ILE A 1049 -5.62 85.11 -18.57
C ILE A 1049 -5.08 86.43 -19.13
N VAL A 1050 -5.91 87.16 -19.88
CA VAL A 1050 -5.51 88.41 -20.55
C VAL A 1050 -6.18 89.60 -19.86
N SER A 1051 -5.37 90.48 -19.25
CA SER A 1051 -5.81 91.77 -18.69
C SER A 1051 -5.52 92.90 -19.67
N PRO A 1052 -6.37 93.93 -19.82
CA PRO A 1052 -6.04 95.11 -20.61
C PRO A 1052 -4.86 95.88 -20.00
N VAL A 1053 -3.97 96.43 -20.84
CA VAL A 1053 -2.80 97.23 -20.43
C VAL A 1053 -3.15 98.71 -20.57
N TYR A 1054 -3.02 99.48 -19.48
CA TYR A 1054 -3.19 100.94 -19.49
C TYR A 1054 -1.84 101.65 -19.71
N ASP A 1055 -1.83 102.83 -20.32
CA ASP A 1055 -0.64 103.70 -20.40
C ASP A 1055 -0.73 104.82 -19.36
N THR A 1056 0.39 105.21 -18.74
CA THR A 1056 0.41 106.34 -17.79
C THR A 1056 0.33 107.67 -18.55
N SER A 1057 -0.73 108.46 -18.35
CA SER A 1057 -0.92 109.76 -19.03
C SER A 1057 -1.72 110.78 -18.23
N LEU A 1058 -1.43 112.08 -18.38
CA LEU A 1058 -2.25 113.17 -17.83
C LEU A 1058 -3.23 113.66 -18.90
N LEU A 1059 -4.52 113.80 -18.57
CA LEU A 1059 -5.56 114.23 -19.51
C LEU A 1059 -5.96 115.71 -19.29
N PRO A 1060 -6.65 116.36 -20.25
CA PRO A 1060 -7.08 117.75 -20.12
C PRO A 1060 -8.11 117.91 -18.99
N ASN A 1061 -7.92 118.92 -18.15
CA ASN A 1061 -8.88 119.22 -17.08
C ASN A 1061 -10.22 119.69 -17.64
N TYR A 1062 -11.32 119.35 -16.96
CA TYR A 1062 -12.67 119.74 -17.36
C TYR A 1062 -13.49 120.26 -16.18
N PRO A 1063 -14.22 121.38 -16.32
CA PRO A 1063 -14.17 122.32 -17.44
C PRO A 1063 -12.82 123.09 -17.50
N ASN A 1064 -12.48 123.66 -18.67
CA ASN A 1064 -11.33 124.56 -18.87
C ASN A 1064 -11.62 125.57 -20.00
N PRO A 1065 -11.78 126.89 -19.74
CA PRO A 1065 -11.63 127.56 -18.45
C PRO A 1065 -12.68 127.12 -17.41
N PHE A 1066 -12.33 127.17 -16.12
CA PHE A 1066 -13.25 126.83 -15.03
C PHE A 1066 -13.53 128.00 -14.07
N ASN A 1067 -14.66 127.91 -13.34
CA ASN A 1067 -15.06 128.84 -12.28
C ASN A 1067 -16.01 128.14 -11.27
N PRO A 1068 -15.69 127.96 -9.97
CA PRO A 1068 -14.36 128.02 -9.35
C PRO A 1068 -13.65 126.66 -9.27
N GLU A 1069 -14.21 125.56 -9.78
CA GLU A 1069 -13.64 124.20 -9.65
C GLU A 1069 -13.48 123.44 -10.98
N THR A 1070 -12.55 122.47 -11.02
CA THR A 1070 -12.26 121.62 -12.17
C THR A 1070 -11.82 120.21 -11.75
N TRP A 1071 -11.96 119.24 -12.65
CA TRP A 1071 -11.47 117.87 -12.50
C TRP A 1071 -10.30 117.63 -13.45
N ILE A 1072 -9.26 116.96 -12.96
CA ILE A 1072 -8.02 116.67 -13.68
C ILE A 1072 -7.93 115.14 -13.86
N PRO A 1073 -8.35 114.61 -15.02
CA PRO A 1073 -8.32 113.19 -15.30
C PRO A 1073 -6.90 112.69 -15.64
N PHE A 1074 -6.61 111.42 -15.37
CA PHE A 1074 -5.33 110.76 -15.67
C PHE A 1074 -5.50 109.24 -15.83
N SER A 1075 -4.48 108.57 -16.35
CA SER A 1075 -4.39 107.10 -16.42
C SER A 1075 -3.04 106.64 -15.87
N LEU A 1076 -3.00 105.42 -15.31
CA LEU A 1076 -1.81 104.80 -14.74
C LEU A 1076 -1.60 103.41 -15.34
N SER A 1077 -0.39 103.14 -15.84
CA SER A 1077 0.02 101.83 -16.34
C SER A 1077 0.42 100.84 -15.25
N ALA A 1078 0.67 101.35 -14.04
CA ALA A 1078 1.06 100.58 -12.86
C ALA A 1078 0.74 101.38 -11.58
N ASP A 1079 0.50 100.67 -10.47
CA ASP A 1079 0.24 101.27 -9.16
C ASP A 1079 1.38 102.24 -8.79
N SER A 1080 1.04 103.50 -8.50
CA SER A 1080 2.01 104.58 -8.34
C SER A 1080 1.60 105.54 -7.24
N GLU A 1081 2.58 106.17 -6.57
CA GLU A 1081 2.32 107.30 -5.68
C GLU A 1081 2.05 108.55 -6.53
N VAL A 1082 0.84 109.10 -6.43
CA VAL A 1082 0.35 110.18 -7.30
C VAL A 1082 0.15 111.49 -6.52
N ALA A 1083 0.63 112.57 -7.11
CA ALA A 1083 0.33 113.93 -6.69
C ALA A 1083 0.10 114.86 -7.90
N VAL A 1084 -0.78 115.84 -7.75
CA VAL A 1084 -0.98 116.93 -8.71
C VAL A 1084 -0.53 118.25 -8.11
N GLU A 1085 0.41 118.91 -8.77
CA GLU A 1085 0.99 120.18 -8.36
C GLU A 1085 0.54 121.30 -9.29
N VAL A 1086 -0.01 122.39 -8.74
CA VAL A 1086 -0.49 123.54 -9.50
C VAL A 1086 0.47 124.72 -9.36
N TYR A 1087 0.83 125.36 -10.46
CA TYR A 1087 1.82 126.43 -10.57
C TYR A 1087 1.26 127.67 -11.28
N ARG A 1088 1.72 128.86 -10.88
CA ARG A 1088 1.52 130.11 -11.64
C ARG A 1088 2.41 130.16 -12.88
N LEU A 1089 2.14 131.12 -13.77
CA LEU A 1089 2.94 131.38 -14.98
C LEU A 1089 4.42 131.70 -14.69
N ASP A 1090 4.72 132.26 -13.52
CA ASP A 1090 6.09 132.55 -13.08
C ASP A 1090 6.82 131.33 -12.46
N GLY A 1091 6.17 130.16 -12.42
CA GLY A 1091 6.71 128.93 -11.85
C GLY A 1091 6.50 128.80 -10.34
N THR A 1092 5.82 129.74 -9.68
CA THR A 1092 5.51 129.64 -8.25
C THR A 1092 4.51 128.52 -7.99
N LEU A 1093 4.82 127.59 -7.09
CA LEU A 1093 3.89 126.54 -6.65
C LEU A 1093 2.72 127.18 -5.87
N VAL A 1094 1.51 126.81 -6.24
CA VAL A 1094 0.25 127.33 -5.72
C VAL A 1094 -0.40 126.35 -4.77
N ARG A 1095 -0.42 125.07 -5.16
CA ARG A 1095 -1.02 124.00 -4.37
C ARG A 1095 -0.47 122.64 -4.77
N THR A 1096 -0.30 121.76 -3.80
CA THR A 1096 -0.08 120.32 -4.04
C THR A 1096 -1.27 119.51 -3.54
N ILE A 1097 -1.79 118.63 -4.39
CA ILE A 1097 -2.89 117.71 -4.10
C ILE A 1097 -2.31 116.30 -4.13
N ALA A 1098 -2.02 115.72 -2.96
CA ALA A 1098 -1.48 114.38 -2.84
C ALA A 1098 -2.61 113.34 -2.78
N LEU A 1099 -2.60 112.37 -3.68
CA LEU A 1099 -3.54 111.24 -3.69
C LEU A 1099 -2.97 109.99 -2.99
N GLY A 1100 -1.64 109.91 -2.84
CA GLY A 1100 -0.97 108.74 -2.28
C GLY A 1100 -0.83 107.62 -3.30
N MET A 1101 -0.74 106.37 -2.85
CA MET A 1101 -0.71 105.21 -3.76
C MET A 1101 -2.07 105.02 -4.44
N VAL A 1102 -2.06 104.97 -5.76
CA VAL A 1102 -3.23 104.77 -6.62
C VAL A 1102 -2.92 103.60 -7.57
N ASP A 1103 -3.87 102.67 -7.70
CA ASP A 1103 -3.72 101.45 -8.51
C ASP A 1103 -3.66 101.75 -10.03
N ALA A 1104 -3.21 100.78 -10.84
CA ALA A 1104 -3.24 100.89 -12.29
C ALA A 1104 -4.68 100.99 -12.82
N GLY A 1105 -4.96 101.94 -13.72
CA GLY A 1105 -6.31 102.14 -14.25
C GLY A 1105 -6.51 103.51 -14.93
N GLU A 1106 -7.74 103.75 -15.40
CA GLU A 1106 -8.18 105.06 -15.90
C GLU A 1106 -9.00 105.81 -14.86
N TYR A 1107 -8.63 107.06 -14.60
CA TYR A 1107 -9.26 107.97 -13.64
C TYR A 1107 -9.82 109.18 -14.39
N THR A 1108 -10.90 108.96 -15.14
CA THR A 1108 -11.47 109.95 -16.07
C THR A 1108 -12.79 110.57 -15.63
N SER A 1109 -13.51 109.93 -14.70
CA SER A 1109 -14.82 110.35 -14.23
C SER A 1109 -14.70 111.38 -13.10
N LYS A 1110 -15.81 112.03 -12.72
CA LYS A 1110 -15.78 113.02 -11.63
C LYS A 1110 -15.54 112.41 -10.25
N ASP A 1111 -15.84 111.13 -10.10
CA ASP A 1111 -15.75 110.41 -8.83
C ASP A 1111 -14.31 109.94 -8.56
N ASP A 1112 -13.47 109.86 -9.60
CA ASP A 1112 -12.12 109.30 -9.55
C ASP A 1112 -11.02 110.30 -10.00
N ALA A 1113 -11.35 111.32 -10.79
CA ALA A 1113 -10.40 112.35 -11.24
C ALA A 1113 -10.03 113.34 -10.12
N VAL A 1114 -8.84 113.95 -10.23
CA VAL A 1114 -8.35 114.87 -9.19
C VAL A 1114 -9.14 116.18 -9.21
N HIS A 1115 -9.77 116.51 -8.08
CA HIS A 1115 -10.56 117.73 -7.93
C HIS A 1115 -9.70 118.91 -7.44
N TRP A 1116 -9.84 120.07 -8.10
CA TRP A 1116 -9.25 121.33 -7.62
C TRP A 1116 -10.27 122.47 -7.61
N ASP A 1117 -10.41 123.14 -6.47
CA ASP A 1117 -11.41 124.19 -6.19
C ASP A 1117 -10.89 125.63 -6.40
N GLY A 1118 -9.76 125.79 -7.10
CA GLY A 1118 -9.19 127.09 -7.42
C GLY A 1118 -8.58 127.84 -6.22
N ARG A 1119 -8.18 127.12 -5.16
CA ARG A 1119 -7.51 127.69 -3.98
C ARG A 1119 -6.04 127.31 -3.89
N ASN A 1120 -5.24 128.16 -3.27
CA ASN A 1120 -3.85 127.88 -2.89
C ASN A 1120 -3.77 127.07 -1.57
N ASP A 1121 -2.56 126.71 -1.14
CA ASP A 1121 -2.33 125.94 0.11
C ASP A 1121 -2.80 126.63 1.39
N THR A 1122 -2.93 127.97 1.40
CA THR A 1122 -3.47 128.72 2.54
C THR A 1122 -5.01 128.85 2.49
N GLY A 1123 -5.67 128.21 1.52
CA GLY A 1123 -7.13 128.23 1.35
C GLY A 1123 -7.68 129.50 0.69
N GLU A 1124 -6.82 130.39 0.20
CA GLU A 1124 -7.23 131.61 -0.51
C GLU A 1124 -7.51 131.32 -1.98
N ARG A 1125 -8.54 131.97 -2.55
CA ARG A 1125 -8.86 131.85 -3.98
C ARG A 1125 -7.77 132.50 -4.81
N VAL A 1126 -7.31 131.79 -5.84
CA VAL A 1126 -6.30 132.31 -6.76
C VAL A 1126 -6.93 133.30 -7.74
N ALA A 1127 -6.13 134.23 -8.28
CA ALA A 1127 -6.62 135.23 -9.24
C ALA A 1127 -6.96 134.59 -10.60
N SER A 1128 -7.90 135.18 -11.35
CA SER A 1128 -8.17 134.79 -12.75
C SER A 1128 -6.88 134.81 -13.56
N GLY A 1129 -6.61 133.78 -14.34
CA GLY A 1129 -5.38 133.69 -15.12
C GLY A 1129 -5.07 132.28 -15.60
N VAL A 1130 -3.91 132.15 -16.24
CA VAL A 1130 -3.37 130.88 -16.70
C VAL A 1130 -2.51 130.27 -15.60
N TYR A 1131 -2.74 129.00 -15.29
CA TYR A 1131 -1.90 128.21 -14.41
C TYR A 1131 -1.54 126.89 -15.11
N PHE A 1132 -0.51 126.23 -14.59
CA PHE A 1132 -0.11 124.90 -15.06
C PHE A 1132 -0.30 123.91 -13.94
N TYR A 1133 -0.79 122.72 -14.25
CA TYR A 1133 -0.87 121.61 -13.31
C TYR A 1133 0.03 120.49 -13.82
N ARG A 1134 0.72 119.82 -12.90
CA ARG A 1134 1.66 118.75 -13.17
C ARG A 1134 1.27 117.51 -12.41
N LEU A 1135 1.09 116.40 -13.12
CA LEU A 1135 0.98 115.09 -12.50
C LEU A 1135 2.38 114.58 -12.19
N VAL A 1136 2.55 114.02 -11.01
CA VAL A 1136 3.73 113.27 -10.60
C VAL A 1136 3.24 111.90 -10.17
N ALA A 1137 3.63 110.86 -10.90
CA ALA A 1137 3.27 109.46 -10.64
C ALA A 1137 4.54 108.60 -10.72
N GLY A 1138 5.17 108.32 -9.57
CA GLY A 1138 6.48 107.66 -9.53
C GLY A 1138 7.55 108.43 -10.33
N SER A 1139 8.12 107.80 -11.38
CA SER A 1139 9.08 108.45 -12.29
C SER A 1139 8.44 109.25 -13.43
N TYR A 1140 7.12 109.14 -13.60
CA TYR A 1140 6.38 109.84 -14.65
C TYR A 1140 6.01 111.26 -14.21
N SER A 1141 6.22 112.24 -15.07
CA SER A 1141 5.72 113.60 -14.86
C SER A 1141 5.31 114.28 -16.17
N GLU A 1142 4.08 114.75 -16.22
CA GLU A 1142 3.51 115.51 -17.34
C GLU A 1142 2.85 116.78 -16.79
N ALA A 1143 3.01 117.91 -17.47
CA ALA A 1143 2.37 119.17 -17.10
C ALA A 1143 1.45 119.68 -18.22
N ARG A 1144 0.29 120.20 -17.82
CA ARG A 1144 -0.72 120.76 -18.71
C ARG A 1144 -1.20 122.12 -18.22
N ARG A 1145 -1.81 122.88 -19.13
CA ARG A 1145 -2.28 124.24 -18.90
C ARG A 1145 -3.76 124.23 -18.53
N LEU A 1146 -4.12 124.97 -17.48
CA LEU A 1146 -5.51 125.29 -17.15
C LEU A 1146 -5.73 126.82 -17.07
N VAL A 1147 -6.98 127.24 -17.18
CA VAL A 1147 -7.38 128.65 -17.11
C VAL A 1147 -8.50 128.79 -16.10
N ILE A 1148 -8.32 129.68 -15.13
CA ILE A 1148 -9.36 130.03 -14.15
C ILE A 1148 -9.95 131.41 -14.49
N LEU A 1149 -11.27 131.48 -14.55
CA LEU A 1149 -12.04 132.71 -14.69
C LEU A 1149 -12.79 132.94 -13.38
N LYS A 1150 -12.70 134.15 -12.83
CA LYS A 1150 -13.45 134.57 -11.65
C LYS A 1150 -14.86 134.97 -12.00
#